data_AF-A0AAE0WX07-F1
#
_entry.id   AF-A0AAE0WX07-F1
#
_cell.length_a   1.000
_cell.length_b   1.000
_cell.length_c   1.000
_cell.angle_alpha   90.00
_cell.angle_beta   90.00
_cell.angle_gamma   90.00
#
_symmetry.space_group_name_H-M   'P 1'
#
loop_
_entity.id
_entity.type
_entity.pdbx_description
1 polymer ?
#
loop_
_entity_poly.entity_id
_entity_poly.type
_entity_poly.pdbx_seq_one_letter_code
_entity_poly.pdbx_strand_id
1 'polypeptide(L)'
;MATPASVIIVGSGVFGLGTAYALAQRDAYRNTQITVLERLPFPAPDAASIDSSRIIRPDYADPAYAALMLEAHPHWRGEFGADGRYMEAGLCLTQEDAANGEDDAAHYYLVKALENVKTKLGLKVGRREDGGQVEMLESSEDVSRVVRSMGGDCGRRGYVNWTSGWADAEAGVRHMRKMVEATGRVIFRTAEVKRLHYSSNAVKAVELAGGEQLRADLIVLATGAWTPKLVDLRGVSSATGQVLAYIDITQEEQDRLGSNPTLLCETNGMFIIPPRNRVLKVARHGYGYSNPTQIQHPERPDSGEEITVSLPRTKHDDPQLSIPAEGDEACRAYLSKCIPDLSNRSWTQTRICWYTDTPSGDWLISYHPKYSNLFLATGGSGHGYKFLPIIGERIVDIISNHERDELGAELRKKWQWPDSRQESDHVWTDDWRGGVKGMILEDEFRKGEARVVETEASRGRGGITEAGIAGGKDGDWEISAAQYEAEVKAEDSKLRSTSVEHYRHATLADKIMATAVFDIQELLESILLRCTTADLQRSRRVNKQWHATVDSSIRMQRALFHAAVKVDDLADDFRKYKIDPGHIAAPTRKLGGTTRYSLHPTIKPSMRHAGLRTAMQKFARTSLKDSYLTQPAALSVFLWCEVFTDRWKITFIHLDEYETFSTLLDKINANPGPSSLDDKKQRWRLRWADAHEEERPCY
;
A
#
# COMPACT_ATOMS: atom_id res chain seq x y z
N MET A 1 33.14 -7.64 16.09
CA MET A 1 34.11 -8.16 15.09
C MET A 1 35.39 -7.34 15.20
N ALA A 2 36.51 -7.78 14.61
CA ALA A 2 37.70 -6.92 14.50
C ALA A 2 37.41 -5.76 13.52
N THR A 3 38.04 -4.59 13.73
CA THR A 3 37.93 -3.47 12.78
C THR A 3 38.51 -3.89 11.42
N PRO A 4 37.81 -3.68 10.29
CA PRO A 4 38.37 -3.89 8.96
C PRO A 4 39.55 -2.94 8.70
N ALA A 5 40.63 -3.42 8.10
CA ALA A 5 41.74 -2.57 7.65
C ALA A 5 41.38 -1.83 6.35
N SER A 6 40.40 -2.33 5.60
CA SER A 6 39.92 -1.78 4.33
C SER A 6 38.40 -1.90 4.19
N VAL A 7 37.76 -0.82 3.74
CA VAL A 7 36.31 -0.76 3.47
C VAL A 7 36.09 -0.17 2.07
N ILE A 8 35.32 -0.88 1.25
CA ILE A 8 34.75 -0.35 0.00
C ILE A 8 33.27 -0.06 0.21
N ILE A 9 32.85 1.17 -0.04
CA ILE A 9 31.46 1.61 -0.06
C ILE A 9 31.07 1.81 -1.53
N VAL A 10 30.00 1.17 -1.98
CA VAL A 10 29.48 1.32 -3.35
C VAL A 10 28.22 2.19 -3.31
N GLY A 11 28.26 3.31 -4.01
CA GLY A 11 27.24 4.36 -4.01
C GLY A 11 27.64 5.56 -3.13
N SER A 12 27.46 6.77 -3.66
CA SER A 12 27.73 8.06 -3.00
C SER A 12 26.47 8.89 -2.72
N GLY A 13 25.32 8.20 -2.63
CA GLY A 13 24.07 8.77 -2.13
C GLY A 13 24.04 8.91 -0.60
N VAL A 14 22.82 9.05 -0.05
CA VAL A 14 22.56 9.33 1.38
C VAL A 14 23.26 8.33 2.31
N PHE A 15 23.00 7.03 2.15
CA PHE A 15 23.58 6.01 3.02
C PHE A 15 25.09 5.86 2.83
N GLY A 16 25.59 6.00 1.59
CA GLY A 16 27.00 5.83 1.26
C GLY A 16 27.89 6.93 1.82
N LEU A 17 27.54 8.20 1.58
CA LEU A 17 28.26 9.34 2.15
C LEU A 17 28.11 9.43 3.67
N GLY A 18 26.92 9.14 4.21
CA GLY A 18 26.73 9.06 5.66
C GLY A 18 27.66 8.04 6.30
N THR A 19 27.70 6.81 5.77
CA THR A 19 28.60 5.75 6.26
C THR A 19 30.07 6.15 6.13
N ALA A 20 30.46 6.76 5.00
CA ALA A 20 31.83 7.23 4.79
C ALA A 20 32.24 8.30 5.82
N TYR A 21 31.34 9.24 6.14
CA TYR A 21 31.56 10.27 7.15
C TYR A 21 31.73 9.66 8.55
N ALA A 22 30.79 8.81 8.98
CA ALA A 22 30.81 8.19 10.30
C ALA A 22 32.02 7.25 10.50
N LEU A 23 32.43 6.51 9.47
CA LEU A 23 33.67 5.72 9.52
C LEU A 23 34.92 6.61 9.62
N ALA A 24 34.97 7.72 8.88
CA ALA A 24 36.11 8.62 8.89
C ALA A 24 36.32 9.35 10.23
N GLN A 25 35.24 9.60 10.99
CA GLN A 25 35.26 10.33 12.26
C GLN A 25 35.53 9.45 13.51
N ARG A 26 35.45 8.12 13.41
CA ARG A 26 35.60 7.22 14.57
C ARG A 26 37.03 6.70 14.73
N ASP A 27 37.63 6.96 15.89
CA ASP A 27 38.99 6.52 16.26
C ASP A 27 39.27 5.02 16.08
N ALA A 28 38.23 4.18 16.21
CA ALA A 28 38.31 2.75 15.96
C ALA A 28 38.76 2.43 14.52
N TYR A 29 38.37 3.27 13.55
CA TYR A 29 38.62 3.14 12.12
C TYR A 29 39.75 4.07 11.62
N ARG A 30 40.51 4.73 12.51
CA ARG A 30 41.62 5.64 12.14
C ARG A 30 42.74 5.00 11.31
N ASN A 31 42.81 3.67 11.26
CA ASN A 31 43.76 2.91 10.45
C ASN A 31 43.09 2.20 9.26
N THR A 32 41.77 2.36 9.09
CA THR A 32 41.00 1.78 7.98
C THR A 32 41.15 2.63 6.72
N GLN A 33 41.49 2.00 5.59
CA GLN A 33 41.40 2.62 4.27
C GLN A 33 39.94 2.61 3.81
N ILE A 34 39.35 3.78 3.56
CA ILE A 34 37.96 3.92 3.14
C ILE A 34 37.94 4.35 1.68
N THR A 35 37.32 3.54 0.80
CA THR A 35 37.11 3.87 -0.61
C THR A 35 35.62 3.96 -0.91
N VAL A 36 35.16 5.06 -1.52
CA VAL A 36 33.79 5.22 -2.03
C VAL A 36 33.82 5.17 -3.56
N LEU A 37 33.03 4.27 -4.14
CA LEU A 37 32.86 4.08 -5.58
C LEU A 37 31.50 4.66 -6.02
N GLU A 38 31.48 5.47 -7.07
CA GLU A 38 30.25 5.96 -7.69
C GLU A 38 30.28 5.71 -9.21
N ARG A 39 29.15 5.33 -9.80
CA ARG A 39 29.03 5.03 -11.23
C ARG A 39 29.27 6.25 -12.12
N LEU A 40 28.80 7.40 -11.68
CA LEU A 40 28.80 8.66 -12.43
C LEU A 40 29.70 9.73 -11.79
N PRO A 41 30.04 10.81 -12.51
CA PRO A 41 30.65 12.00 -11.90
C PRO A 41 29.76 12.52 -10.77
N PHE A 42 30.36 12.93 -9.65
CA PHE A 42 29.58 13.37 -8.49
C PHE A 42 28.99 14.79 -8.69
N PRO A 43 27.71 15.02 -8.34
CA PRO A 43 26.72 14.06 -7.87
C PRO A 43 26.08 13.27 -9.01
N ALA A 44 25.76 11.99 -8.77
CA ALA A 44 25.08 11.14 -9.74
C ALA A 44 23.64 11.65 -10.01
N PRO A 45 23.33 12.20 -11.21
CA PRO A 45 22.06 12.91 -11.45
C PRO A 45 20.82 12.00 -11.47
N ASP A 46 21.01 10.70 -11.64
CA ASP A 46 19.97 9.68 -11.61
C ASP A 46 19.63 9.19 -10.20
N ALA A 47 20.49 9.41 -9.20
CA ALA A 47 20.28 8.99 -7.82
C ALA A 47 19.11 9.74 -7.15
N ALA A 48 18.27 9.02 -6.39
CA ALA A 48 17.11 9.59 -5.70
C ALA A 48 17.44 10.67 -4.66
N SER A 49 18.69 10.72 -4.20
CA SER A 49 19.17 11.75 -3.28
C SER A 49 19.44 13.11 -3.94
N ILE A 50 19.52 13.15 -5.27
CA ILE A 50 19.75 14.36 -6.08
C ILE A 50 18.42 14.80 -6.66
N ASP A 51 17.94 15.96 -6.27
CA ASP A 51 16.62 16.50 -6.59
C ASP A 51 16.59 18.00 -6.25
N SER A 52 15.65 18.78 -6.79
CA SER A 52 15.44 20.18 -6.40
C SER A 52 15.01 20.30 -4.94
N SER A 53 14.23 19.32 -4.44
CA SER A 53 13.76 19.33 -3.05
C SER A 53 13.26 17.98 -2.52
N ARG A 54 13.40 17.78 -1.20
CA ARG A 54 12.88 16.62 -0.43
C ARG A 54 12.21 17.09 0.87
N ILE A 55 11.16 16.39 1.29
CA ILE A 55 10.41 16.69 2.52
C ILE A 55 11.22 16.27 3.76
N ILE A 56 11.35 17.17 4.73
CA ILE A 56 11.95 16.93 6.06
C ILE A 56 10.81 17.03 7.07
N ARG A 57 10.47 15.91 7.71
CA ARG A 57 9.29 15.80 8.59
C ARG A 57 9.51 14.76 9.68
N PRO A 58 9.05 14.96 10.93
CA PRO A 58 8.97 13.93 11.95
C PRO A 58 7.59 13.24 11.97
N ASP A 59 6.67 13.65 11.09
CA ASP A 59 5.32 13.10 10.95
C ASP A 59 5.38 11.66 10.41
N TYR A 60 5.45 10.69 11.34
CA TYR A 60 5.48 9.26 11.08
C TYR A 60 4.50 8.54 12.01
N ALA A 61 3.70 7.61 11.47
CA ALA A 61 2.88 6.70 12.28
C ALA A 61 3.72 5.75 13.15
N ASP A 62 4.92 5.42 12.69
CA ASP A 62 5.90 4.63 13.43
C ASP A 62 6.68 5.53 14.42
N PRO A 63 6.64 5.24 15.74
CA PRO A 63 7.28 6.07 16.75
C PRO A 63 8.81 6.06 16.68
N ALA A 64 9.44 5.01 16.14
CA ALA A 64 10.89 4.93 16.04
C ALA A 64 11.43 5.87 14.95
N TYR A 65 10.75 5.99 13.81
CA TYR A 65 11.12 6.99 12.79
C TYR A 65 10.80 8.42 13.23
N ALA A 66 9.71 8.63 14.00
CA ALA A 66 9.43 9.92 14.61
C ALA A 66 10.54 10.33 15.61
N ALA A 67 11.01 9.39 16.44
CA ALA A 67 12.12 9.61 17.37
C ALA A 67 13.46 9.82 16.65
N LEU A 68 13.77 9.04 15.60
CA LEU A 68 14.97 9.23 14.79
C LEU A 68 14.99 10.61 14.08
N MET A 69 13.80 11.17 13.80
CA MET A 69 13.70 12.54 13.29
C MET A 69 13.94 13.63 14.34
N LEU A 70 13.76 13.36 15.65
CA LEU A 70 14.24 14.25 16.70
C LEU A 70 15.77 14.36 16.72
N GLU A 71 16.48 13.31 16.32
CA GLU A 71 17.94 13.35 16.16
C GLU A 71 18.33 14.13 14.90
N ALA A 72 17.61 13.93 13.78
CA ALA A 72 17.94 14.60 12.52
C ALA A 72 17.58 16.11 12.49
N HIS A 73 16.47 16.52 13.11
CA HIS A 73 15.97 17.91 13.06
C HIS A 73 16.97 18.97 13.58
N PRO A 74 17.66 18.80 14.72
CA PRO A 74 18.68 19.73 15.18
C PRO A 74 19.80 19.99 14.15
N HIS A 75 20.20 18.97 13.38
CA HIS A 75 21.20 19.16 12.33
C HIS A 75 20.65 19.97 11.16
N TRP A 76 19.43 19.69 10.70
CA TRP A 76 18.76 20.50 9.66
C TRP A 76 18.52 21.95 10.09
N ARG A 77 18.23 22.20 11.37
CA ARG A 77 18.09 23.54 11.93
C ARG A 77 19.43 24.26 12.17
N GLY A 78 20.54 23.52 12.23
CA GLY A 78 21.89 24.03 12.43
C GLY A 78 22.71 24.10 11.13
N GLU A 79 24.04 24.05 11.28
CA GLU A 79 25.04 24.17 10.21
C GLU A 79 24.75 23.29 8.98
N PHE A 80 24.24 22.07 9.17
CA PHE A 80 23.99 21.15 8.05
C PHE A 80 22.89 21.68 7.11
N GLY A 81 21.82 22.28 7.64
CA GLY A 81 20.76 22.90 6.84
C GLY A 81 20.93 24.40 6.58
N ALA A 82 22.01 25.01 7.07
CA ALA A 82 22.37 26.41 6.80
C ALA A 82 22.60 26.70 5.30
N ASP A 83 22.87 27.96 4.95
CA ASP A 83 22.95 28.45 3.57
C ASP A 83 21.68 28.16 2.74
N GLY A 84 20.52 28.11 3.43
CA GLY A 84 19.23 27.75 2.86
C GLY A 84 19.15 26.30 2.36
N ARG A 85 20.00 25.37 2.83
CA ARG A 85 19.87 23.94 2.51
C ARG A 85 18.59 23.34 3.07
N TYR A 86 18.08 23.87 4.18
CA TYR A 86 16.79 23.54 4.80
C TYR A 86 15.90 24.77 4.93
N MET A 87 14.59 24.59 4.75
CA MET A 87 13.56 25.60 4.91
C MET A 87 12.42 25.02 5.77
N GLU A 88 12.27 25.54 7.00
CA GLU A 88 11.18 25.18 7.93
C GLU A 88 9.88 25.94 7.56
N ALA A 89 9.37 25.63 6.36
CA ALA A 89 8.16 26.24 5.81
C ALA A 89 6.85 25.68 6.41
N GLY A 90 6.94 24.52 7.07
CA GLY A 90 5.81 23.67 7.47
C GLY A 90 5.50 22.56 6.45
N LEU A 91 4.68 21.61 6.89
CA LEU A 91 4.09 20.55 6.08
C LEU A 91 2.59 20.46 6.37
N CYS A 92 1.77 20.84 5.39
CA CYS A 92 0.32 20.70 5.39
C CYS A 92 -0.04 19.31 4.85
N LEU A 93 -0.49 18.44 5.74
CA LEU A 93 -0.96 17.10 5.44
C LEU A 93 -2.48 17.15 5.28
N THR A 94 -2.98 16.69 4.14
CA THR A 94 -4.40 16.74 3.81
C THR A 94 -4.95 15.37 3.42
N GLN A 95 -6.26 15.21 3.56
CA GLN A 95 -7.03 14.08 3.02
C GLN A 95 -8.16 14.60 2.14
N GLU A 96 -8.61 13.74 1.23
CA GLU A 96 -9.85 13.92 0.49
C GLU A 96 -11.01 13.20 1.21
N ASP A 97 -12.24 13.40 0.74
CA ASP A 97 -13.36 12.56 1.15
C ASP A 97 -13.20 11.17 0.51
N ALA A 98 -13.30 10.11 1.32
CA ALA A 98 -13.13 8.74 0.86
C ALA A 98 -14.21 8.34 -0.14
N ALA A 99 -13.84 8.12 -1.41
CA ALA A 99 -14.80 7.76 -2.45
C ALA A 99 -15.56 6.44 -2.18
N ASN A 100 -14.88 5.45 -1.59
CA ASN A 100 -15.40 4.07 -1.42
C ASN A 100 -15.07 3.40 -0.07
N GLY A 101 -14.58 4.14 0.93
CA GLY A 101 -14.16 3.56 2.23
C GLY A 101 -12.77 2.91 2.25
N GLU A 102 -11.93 3.20 1.25
CA GLU A 102 -10.53 2.72 1.17
C GLU A 102 -9.53 3.62 1.94
N ASP A 103 -9.99 4.71 2.56
CA ASP A 103 -9.15 5.70 3.26
C ASP A 103 -8.66 5.23 4.65
N ASP A 104 -9.07 4.05 5.12
CA ASP A 104 -8.74 3.54 6.47
C ASP A 104 -7.22 3.51 6.75
N ALA A 105 -6.39 3.10 5.78
CA ALA A 105 -4.94 3.00 5.96
C ALA A 105 -4.22 4.37 5.97
N ALA A 106 -4.60 5.27 5.05
CA ALA A 106 -4.06 6.63 4.98
C ALA A 106 -4.52 7.46 6.19
N HIS A 107 -5.81 7.34 6.55
CA HIS A 107 -6.36 7.98 7.74
C HIS A 107 -5.72 7.45 9.03
N TYR A 108 -5.54 6.14 9.16
CA TYR A 108 -4.82 5.52 10.28
C TYR A 108 -3.41 6.09 10.42
N TYR A 109 -2.65 6.16 9.32
CA TYR A 109 -1.28 6.69 9.36
C TYR A 109 -1.27 8.17 9.74
N LEU A 110 -2.14 8.99 9.15
CA LEU A 110 -2.22 10.42 9.47
C LEU A 110 -2.54 10.64 10.96
N VAL A 111 -3.51 9.88 11.51
CA VAL A 111 -3.89 9.94 12.93
C VAL A 111 -2.75 9.46 13.83
N LYS A 112 -2.02 8.40 13.46
CA LYS A 112 -0.86 7.93 14.24
C LYS A 112 0.36 8.84 14.16
N ALA A 113 0.60 9.45 12.99
CA ALA A 113 1.59 10.52 12.86
C ALA A 113 1.24 11.70 13.76
N LEU A 114 -0.03 12.14 13.75
CA LEU A 114 -0.54 13.20 14.62
C LEU A 114 -0.39 12.84 16.12
N GLU A 115 -0.69 11.60 16.50
CA GLU A 115 -0.52 11.11 17.87
C GLU A 115 0.95 11.17 18.31
N ASN A 116 1.87 10.72 17.46
CA ASN A 116 3.31 10.77 17.74
C ASN A 116 3.82 12.22 17.84
N VAL A 117 3.46 13.12 16.91
CA VAL A 117 3.94 14.52 16.99
C VAL A 117 3.40 15.27 18.21
N LYS A 118 2.18 14.96 18.65
CA LYS A 118 1.61 15.55 19.87
C LYS A 118 2.21 14.95 21.15
N THR A 119 2.32 13.63 21.24
CA THR A 119 2.61 12.94 22.52
C THR A 119 4.08 12.57 22.72
N LYS A 120 4.82 12.25 21.64
CA LYS A 120 6.23 11.86 21.70
C LYS A 120 7.16 13.05 21.51
N LEU A 121 6.84 13.93 20.57
CA LEU A 121 7.65 15.12 20.28
C LEU A 121 7.24 16.34 21.12
N GLY A 122 6.08 16.29 21.78
CA GLY A 122 5.57 17.35 22.66
C GLY A 122 5.20 18.64 21.92
N LEU A 123 4.88 18.60 20.62
CA LEU A 123 4.59 19.81 19.85
C LEU A 123 3.30 20.49 20.34
N LYS A 124 3.37 21.80 20.56
CA LYS A 124 2.24 22.60 21.02
C LYS A 124 1.16 22.65 19.94
N VAL A 125 -0.04 22.17 20.27
CA VAL A 125 -1.22 22.28 19.39
C VAL A 125 -1.80 23.68 19.46
N GLY A 126 -2.15 24.25 18.31
CA GLY A 126 -2.76 25.58 18.18
C GLY A 126 -2.38 26.23 16.85
N ARG A 127 -2.91 27.43 16.57
CA ARG A 127 -2.54 28.15 15.34
C ARG A 127 -1.11 28.67 15.38
N ARG A 128 -0.48 28.80 14.23
CA ARG A 128 0.89 29.38 14.12
C ARG A 128 1.00 30.76 14.77
N GLU A 129 -0.02 31.60 14.58
CA GLU A 129 -0.12 32.97 15.11
C GLU A 129 -0.16 33.03 16.65
N ASP A 130 -0.74 32.01 17.30
CA ASP A 130 -0.77 31.85 18.76
C ASP A 130 0.47 31.12 19.31
N GLY A 131 1.52 30.98 18.48
CA GLY A 131 2.72 30.20 18.78
C GLY A 131 2.45 28.69 18.88
N GLY A 132 1.48 28.17 18.13
CA GLY A 132 1.28 26.74 17.93
C GLY A 132 2.26 26.18 16.88
N GLN A 133 2.61 24.91 17.05
CA GLN A 133 3.53 24.16 16.20
C GLN A 133 2.82 23.14 15.32
N VAL A 134 1.67 22.62 15.78
CA VAL A 134 0.79 21.74 15.01
C VAL A 134 -0.62 22.29 15.06
N GLU A 135 -1.22 22.48 13.88
CA GLU A 135 -2.53 23.11 13.74
C GLU A 135 -3.47 22.13 13.02
N MET A 136 -4.60 21.81 13.68
CA MET A 136 -5.64 20.96 13.10
C MET A 136 -6.36 21.72 11.99
N LEU A 137 -6.70 21.03 10.90
CA LEU A 137 -7.45 21.56 9.78
C LEU A 137 -8.73 20.74 9.64
N GLU A 138 -9.83 21.21 10.21
CA GLU A 138 -11.05 20.41 10.35
C GLU A 138 -11.96 20.49 9.11
N SER A 139 -11.73 21.47 8.22
CA SER A 139 -12.47 21.66 6.98
C SER A 139 -11.63 22.16 5.80
N SER A 140 -12.24 22.21 4.61
CA SER A 140 -11.65 22.77 3.39
C SER A 140 -11.26 24.24 3.53
N GLU A 141 -11.97 25.00 4.37
CA GLU A 141 -11.70 26.42 4.63
C GLU A 141 -10.42 26.60 5.46
N ASP A 142 -10.15 25.69 6.40
CA ASP A 142 -8.89 25.67 7.14
C ASP A 142 -7.70 25.33 6.25
N VAL A 143 -7.83 24.30 5.40
CA VAL A 143 -6.81 23.96 4.40
C VAL A 143 -6.57 25.15 3.47
N SER A 144 -7.63 25.73 2.91
CA SER A 144 -7.57 26.89 2.00
C SER A 144 -7.02 28.15 2.66
N ARG A 145 -7.13 28.28 3.99
CA ARG A 145 -6.49 29.36 4.76
C ARG A 145 -4.98 29.16 4.88
N VAL A 146 -4.52 27.93 5.13
CA VAL A 146 -3.10 27.60 5.32
C VAL A 146 -2.30 27.64 4.02
N VAL A 147 -2.85 27.16 2.90
CA VAL A 147 -2.19 27.20 1.58
C VAL A 147 -2.81 28.23 0.63
N ARG A 148 -3.38 29.32 1.17
CA ARG A 148 -4.16 30.33 0.43
C ARG A 148 -3.52 30.83 -0.87
N SER A 149 -2.20 30.98 -0.91
CA SER A 149 -1.50 31.52 -2.08
C SER A 149 -1.49 30.57 -3.29
N MET A 150 -1.81 29.28 -3.09
CA MET A 150 -2.02 28.31 -4.17
C MET A 150 -3.28 28.64 -4.99
N GLY A 151 -4.36 29.08 -4.33
CA GLY A 151 -5.58 29.59 -4.99
C GLY A 151 -6.60 28.54 -5.46
N GLY A 152 -6.34 27.24 -5.26
CA GLY A 152 -7.25 26.14 -5.61
C GLY A 152 -7.62 25.23 -4.43
N ASP A 153 -8.31 24.12 -4.73
CA ASP A 153 -8.71 23.10 -3.75
C ASP A 153 -7.50 22.21 -3.40
N CYS A 154 -7.12 22.20 -2.13
CA CYS A 154 -5.92 21.50 -1.64
C CYS A 154 -6.24 20.34 -0.67
N GLY A 155 -7.52 19.99 -0.51
CA GLY A 155 -7.99 18.91 0.36
C GLY A 155 -9.11 19.34 1.33
N ARG A 156 -9.66 18.36 2.04
CA ARG A 156 -10.88 18.50 2.86
C ARG A 156 -10.62 18.67 4.35
N ARG A 157 -9.57 18.04 4.87
CA ARG A 157 -9.20 18.03 6.30
C ARG A 157 -7.76 17.56 6.47
N GLY A 158 -7.20 17.71 7.68
CA GLY A 158 -5.91 17.16 8.07
C GLY A 158 -5.23 17.95 9.19
N TYR A 159 -3.94 18.20 9.07
CA TYR A 159 -3.20 19.11 9.96
C TYR A 159 -1.98 19.69 9.26
N VAL A 160 -1.50 20.84 9.74
CA VAL A 160 -0.18 21.38 9.35
C VAL A 160 0.78 21.30 10.53
N ASN A 161 1.94 20.68 10.29
CA ASN A 161 3.07 20.71 11.22
C ASN A 161 4.06 21.80 10.78
N TRP A 162 4.11 22.88 11.55
CA TRP A 162 4.97 24.04 11.30
C TRP A 162 6.44 23.81 11.66
N THR A 163 6.78 22.69 12.30
CA THR A 163 8.17 22.26 12.56
C THR A 163 8.77 21.40 11.45
N SER A 164 7.94 20.98 10.49
CA SER A 164 8.35 20.27 9.28
C SER A 164 8.74 21.26 8.18
N GLY A 165 9.28 20.76 7.08
CA GLY A 165 9.68 21.61 5.97
C GLY A 165 10.25 20.81 4.80
N TRP A 166 11.18 21.41 4.09
CA TRP A 166 11.85 20.78 2.95
C TRP A 166 13.31 21.22 2.86
N ALA A 167 14.13 20.40 2.19
CA ALA A 167 15.54 20.68 1.96
C ALA A 167 15.86 20.65 0.47
N ASP A 168 16.80 21.50 0.04
CA ASP A 168 17.46 21.41 -1.27
C ASP A 168 18.27 20.12 -1.31
N ALA A 169 17.79 19.15 -2.09
CA ALA A 169 18.24 17.77 -1.91
C ALA A 169 19.68 17.58 -2.39
N GLU A 170 19.98 18.14 -3.57
CA GLU A 170 21.31 18.15 -4.15
C GLU A 170 22.30 18.98 -3.30
N ALA A 171 21.92 20.17 -2.81
CA ALA A 171 22.80 20.98 -1.97
C ALA A 171 23.14 20.28 -0.64
N GLY A 172 22.19 19.56 -0.03
CA GLY A 172 22.44 18.74 1.16
C GLY A 172 23.44 17.60 0.90
N VAL A 173 23.31 16.89 -0.22
CA VAL A 173 24.24 15.80 -0.60
C VAL A 173 25.63 16.35 -0.95
N ARG A 174 25.70 17.48 -1.66
CA ARG A 174 26.97 18.19 -1.92
C ARG A 174 27.63 18.70 -0.64
N HIS A 175 26.85 19.14 0.35
CA HIS A 175 27.39 19.55 1.65
C HIS A 175 27.94 18.35 2.43
N MET A 176 27.20 17.23 2.52
CA MET A 176 27.72 16.00 3.13
C MET A 176 29.00 15.51 2.44
N ARG A 177 29.07 15.59 1.10
CA ARG A 177 30.31 15.26 0.37
C ARG A 177 31.50 16.12 0.81
N LYS A 178 31.32 17.44 0.94
CA LYS A 178 32.36 18.34 1.46
C LYS A 178 32.78 17.98 2.89
N MET A 179 31.84 17.60 3.75
CA MET A 179 32.14 17.14 5.12
C MET A 179 33.00 15.87 5.11
N VAL A 180 32.70 14.91 4.23
CA VAL A 180 33.54 13.70 4.07
C VAL A 180 34.92 14.05 3.53
N GLU A 181 35.02 14.91 2.52
CA GLU A 181 36.31 15.35 1.94
C GLU A 181 37.18 16.08 2.97
N ALA A 182 36.59 16.92 3.82
CA ALA A 182 37.28 17.65 4.87
C ALA A 182 37.95 16.75 5.94
N THR A 183 37.55 15.48 6.04
CA THR A 183 38.24 14.50 6.91
C THR A 183 39.63 14.11 6.38
N GLY A 184 39.87 14.22 5.07
CA GLY A 184 41.07 13.69 4.41
C GLY A 184 41.21 12.15 4.46
N ARG A 185 40.18 11.42 4.90
CA ARG A 185 40.22 9.97 5.18
C ARG A 185 39.69 9.07 4.07
N VAL A 186 38.96 9.63 3.10
CA VAL A 186 38.15 8.86 2.14
C VAL A 186 38.66 9.05 0.71
N ILE A 187 38.95 7.93 0.06
CA ILE A 187 39.33 7.87 -1.36
C ILE A 187 38.04 7.79 -2.18
N PHE A 188 37.80 8.76 -3.04
CA PHE A 188 36.65 8.75 -3.96
C PHE A 188 37.08 8.35 -5.36
N ARG A 189 36.34 7.43 -5.99
CA ARG A 189 36.54 7.03 -7.40
C ARG A 189 35.22 7.02 -8.15
N THR A 190 35.17 7.69 -9.30
CA THR A 190 34.10 7.46 -10.28
C THR A 190 34.44 6.21 -11.09
N ALA A 191 33.75 5.11 -10.80
CA ALA A 191 33.83 3.84 -11.50
C ALA A 191 32.55 3.02 -11.24
N GLU A 192 31.95 2.47 -12.31
CA GLU A 192 30.84 1.53 -12.17
C GLU A 192 31.32 0.19 -11.59
N VAL A 193 30.65 -0.29 -10.54
CA VAL A 193 30.75 -1.69 -10.10
C VAL A 193 29.86 -2.54 -10.99
N LYS A 194 30.48 -3.45 -11.74
CA LYS A 194 29.81 -4.35 -12.68
C LYS A 194 29.20 -5.56 -11.96
N ARG A 195 29.95 -6.17 -11.05
CA ARG A 195 29.54 -7.35 -10.26
C ARG A 195 30.40 -7.56 -9.03
N LEU A 196 29.95 -8.44 -8.14
CA LEU A 196 30.73 -8.94 -7.00
C LEU A 196 31.20 -10.37 -7.29
N HIS A 197 32.40 -10.72 -6.81
CA HIS A 197 32.97 -12.07 -6.91
C HIS A 197 32.77 -12.80 -5.59
N TYR A 198 31.97 -13.86 -5.58
CA TYR A 198 31.58 -14.56 -4.36
C TYR A 198 32.46 -15.79 -4.03
N SER A 199 32.55 -16.11 -2.73
CA SER A 199 32.94 -17.41 -2.21
C SER A 199 31.71 -18.15 -1.64
N SER A 200 31.93 -19.26 -0.94
CA SER A 200 30.87 -19.90 -0.15
C SER A 200 30.31 -18.99 0.97
N ASN A 201 31.10 -18.07 1.51
CA ASN A 201 30.79 -17.34 2.75
C ASN A 201 31.26 -15.85 2.80
N ALA A 202 31.79 -15.30 1.71
CA ALA A 202 32.31 -13.94 1.63
C ALA A 202 32.31 -13.41 0.18
N VAL A 203 32.44 -12.09 0.01
CA VAL A 203 32.79 -11.44 -1.26
C VAL A 203 34.32 -11.35 -1.35
N LYS A 204 34.92 -11.94 -2.38
CA LYS A 204 36.37 -11.94 -2.64
C LYS A 204 36.87 -10.67 -3.31
N ALA A 205 36.06 -10.08 -4.19
CA ALA A 205 36.41 -8.88 -4.94
C ALA A 205 35.18 -8.13 -5.47
N VAL A 206 35.37 -6.84 -5.72
CA VAL A 206 34.45 -5.94 -6.44
C VAL A 206 35.02 -5.73 -7.85
N GLU A 207 34.31 -6.15 -8.89
CA GLU A 207 34.74 -5.94 -10.28
C GLU A 207 34.15 -4.65 -10.83
N LEU A 208 35.01 -3.77 -11.35
CA LEU A 208 34.63 -2.55 -12.03
C LEU A 208 34.29 -2.84 -13.50
N ALA A 209 33.50 -1.98 -14.15
CA ALA A 209 33.15 -2.15 -15.57
C ALA A 209 34.37 -2.21 -16.51
N GLY A 210 35.49 -1.56 -16.15
CA GLY A 210 36.77 -1.66 -16.85
C GLY A 210 37.59 -2.94 -16.59
N GLY A 211 37.05 -3.91 -15.83
CA GLY A 211 37.70 -5.19 -15.53
C GLY A 211 38.66 -5.21 -14.34
N GLU A 212 39.01 -4.05 -13.77
CA GLU A 212 39.76 -3.94 -12.51
C GLU A 212 39.00 -4.62 -11.36
N GLN A 213 39.72 -5.37 -10.53
CA GLN A 213 39.16 -6.03 -9.34
C GLN A 213 39.76 -5.43 -8.06
N LEU A 214 38.88 -4.87 -7.22
CA LEU A 214 39.22 -4.33 -5.91
C LEU A 214 38.90 -5.32 -4.79
N ARG A 215 39.64 -5.28 -3.69
CA ARG A 215 39.43 -6.13 -2.52
C ARG A 215 39.34 -5.27 -1.25
N ALA A 216 38.52 -5.69 -0.30
CA ALA A 216 38.40 -5.08 1.01
C ALA A 216 37.96 -6.09 2.07
N ASP A 217 38.26 -5.82 3.33
CA ASP A 217 37.82 -6.62 4.48
C ASP A 217 36.32 -6.46 4.75
N LEU A 218 35.72 -5.37 4.27
CA LEU A 218 34.28 -5.09 4.31
C LEU A 218 33.83 -4.39 3.02
N ILE A 219 32.74 -4.88 2.42
CA ILE A 219 32.06 -4.25 1.30
C ILE A 219 30.69 -3.76 1.80
N VAL A 220 30.43 -2.46 1.67
CA VAL A 220 29.15 -1.82 1.99
C VAL A 220 28.43 -1.48 0.68
N LEU A 221 27.27 -2.09 0.43
CA LEU A 221 26.40 -1.75 -0.68
C LEU A 221 25.39 -0.68 -0.26
N ALA A 222 25.68 0.56 -0.64
CA ALA A 222 24.82 1.74 -0.50
C ALA A 222 24.20 2.15 -1.86
N THR A 223 23.99 1.17 -2.74
CA THR A 223 23.59 1.34 -4.16
C THR A 223 22.11 1.64 -4.39
N GLY A 224 21.30 1.74 -3.33
CA GLY A 224 19.86 2.03 -3.43
C GLY A 224 19.15 1.13 -4.44
N ALA A 225 18.42 1.72 -5.38
CA ALA A 225 17.63 1.00 -6.38
C ALA A 225 18.44 0.04 -7.29
N TRP A 226 19.76 0.20 -7.40
CA TRP A 226 20.63 -0.70 -8.15
C TRP A 226 21.14 -1.91 -7.35
N THR A 227 20.83 -2.02 -6.05
CA THR A 227 21.30 -3.15 -5.21
C THR A 227 20.90 -4.54 -5.76
N PRO A 228 19.70 -4.76 -6.35
CA PRO A 228 19.35 -6.04 -6.96
C PRO A 228 20.24 -6.47 -8.15
N LYS A 229 21.01 -5.55 -8.76
CA LYS A 229 22.03 -5.89 -9.77
C LYS A 229 23.24 -6.64 -9.18
N LEU A 230 23.44 -6.55 -7.86
CA LEU A 230 24.64 -7.05 -7.17
C LEU A 230 24.36 -8.16 -6.15
N VAL A 231 23.13 -8.29 -5.63
CA VAL A 231 22.70 -9.28 -4.60
C VAL A 231 21.30 -9.78 -4.94
N ASP A 232 20.99 -11.06 -4.70
CA ASP A 232 19.63 -11.57 -4.90
C ASP A 232 18.70 -11.09 -3.79
N LEU A 233 17.93 -10.04 -4.08
CA LEU A 233 16.97 -9.41 -3.18
C LEU A 233 15.50 -9.76 -3.51
N ARG A 234 15.24 -10.78 -4.33
CA ARG A 234 13.88 -11.23 -4.66
C ARG A 234 13.10 -11.61 -3.42
N GLY A 235 11.88 -11.10 -3.28
CA GLY A 235 11.07 -11.24 -2.07
C GLY A 235 11.66 -10.60 -0.79
N VAL A 236 12.76 -9.85 -0.87
CA VAL A 236 13.35 -9.09 0.24
C VAL A 236 13.11 -7.60 0.06
N SER A 237 13.43 -7.07 -1.13
CA SER A 237 13.26 -5.66 -1.47
C SER A 237 13.28 -5.47 -2.99
N SER A 238 12.71 -4.39 -3.53
CA SER A 238 12.66 -4.16 -4.98
C SER A 238 12.74 -2.69 -5.34
N ALA A 239 13.27 -2.40 -6.53
CA ALA A 239 13.31 -1.04 -7.05
C ALA A 239 11.92 -0.59 -7.54
N THR A 240 11.48 0.60 -7.14
CA THR A 240 10.24 1.22 -7.64
C THR A 240 10.51 2.65 -8.12
N GLY A 241 9.89 3.02 -9.23
CA GLY A 241 10.04 4.32 -9.88
C GLY A 241 8.84 5.23 -9.60
N GLN A 242 9.09 6.46 -9.13
CA GLN A 242 8.07 7.44 -8.79
C GLN A 242 8.09 8.64 -9.74
N VAL A 243 6.91 9.21 -10.05
CA VAL A 243 6.80 10.37 -10.94
C VAL A 243 7.13 11.69 -10.25
N LEU A 244 7.89 12.51 -10.98
CA LEU A 244 8.21 13.89 -10.64
C LEU A 244 8.03 14.75 -11.90
N ALA A 245 7.35 15.88 -11.76
CA ALA A 245 7.17 16.90 -12.79
C ALA A 245 7.59 18.27 -12.24
N TYR A 246 8.18 19.09 -13.11
CA TYR A 246 8.74 20.39 -12.78
C TYR A 246 8.27 21.44 -13.78
N ILE A 247 7.97 22.64 -13.30
CA ILE A 247 7.71 23.82 -14.13
C ILE A 247 8.60 24.99 -13.70
N ASP A 248 8.99 25.79 -14.69
CA ASP A 248 9.59 27.10 -14.44
C ASP A 248 8.48 28.13 -14.17
N ILE A 249 8.74 28.99 -13.20
CA ILE A 249 7.81 30.01 -12.72
C ILE A 249 8.42 31.43 -12.77
N THR A 250 7.59 32.46 -12.65
CA THR A 250 8.06 33.85 -12.54
C THR A 250 8.62 34.12 -11.14
N GLN A 251 9.28 35.28 -10.96
CA GLN A 251 9.69 35.70 -9.60
C GLN A 251 8.47 36.00 -8.72
N GLU A 252 7.42 36.61 -9.29
CA GLU A 252 6.15 36.87 -8.61
C GLU A 252 5.46 35.56 -8.15
N GLU A 253 5.49 34.52 -8.98
CA GLU A 253 4.99 33.18 -8.63
C GLU A 253 5.86 32.51 -7.55
N GLN A 254 7.18 32.71 -7.59
CA GLN A 254 8.13 32.23 -6.58
C GLN A 254 7.91 32.91 -5.23
N ASP A 255 7.65 34.22 -5.22
CA ASP A 255 7.37 35.01 -4.02
C ASP A 255 5.99 34.67 -3.44
N ARG A 256 4.97 34.49 -4.30
CA ARG A 256 3.62 34.05 -3.92
C ARG A 256 3.62 32.66 -3.30
N LEU A 257 4.19 31.66 -3.98
CA LEU A 257 4.08 30.25 -3.59
C LEU A 257 5.12 29.83 -2.56
N GLY A 258 6.25 30.55 -2.48
CA GLY A 258 7.36 30.24 -1.56
C GLY A 258 7.02 30.38 -0.07
N SER A 259 5.96 31.11 0.28
CA SER A 259 5.50 31.27 1.67
C SER A 259 4.61 30.13 2.18
N ASN A 260 4.18 29.20 1.32
CA ASN A 260 3.35 28.07 1.75
C ASN A 260 4.17 27.02 2.51
N PRO A 261 3.52 26.25 3.41
CA PRO A 261 4.05 24.94 3.78
C PRO A 261 4.08 24.01 2.54
N THR A 262 4.89 22.95 2.62
CA THR A 262 4.75 21.81 1.69
C THR A 262 3.35 21.24 1.78
N LEU A 263 2.71 20.95 0.65
CA LEU A 263 1.41 20.29 0.59
C LEU A 263 1.61 18.81 0.25
N LEU A 264 1.00 17.90 1.01
CA LEU A 264 0.96 16.47 0.72
C LEU A 264 -0.44 15.93 1.06
N CYS A 265 -1.13 15.40 0.06
CA CYS A 265 -2.39 14.70 0.24
C CYS A 265 -2.13 13.21 0.51
N GLU A 266 -2.43 12.73 1.71
CA GLU A 266 -2.15 11.34 2.11
C GLU A 266 -3.18 10.35 1.52
N THR A 267 -4.37 10.79 1.09
CA THR A 267 -5.33 9.90 0.40
C THR A 267 -4.85 9.43 -0.98
N ASN A 268 -4.02 10.21 -1.69
CA ASN A 268 -3.56 9.89 -3.05
C ASN A 268 -2.04 10.02 -3.28
N GLY A 269 -1.28 10.35 -2.23
CA GLY A 269 0.17 10.51 -2.26
C GLY A 269 0.69 11.70 -3.06
N MET A 270 -0.17 12.56 -3.61
CA MET A 270 0.25 13.71 -4.41
C MET A 270 0.79 14.82 -3.51
N PHE A 271 1.88 15.47 -3.95
CA PHE A 271 2.49 16.56 -3.20
C PHE A 271 3.08 17.67 -4.07
N ILE A 272 3.12 18.88 -3.49
CA ILE A 272 3.77 20.07 -4.04
C ILE A 272 4.70 20.62 -2.96
N ILE A 273 5.99 20.74 -3.30
CA ILE A 273 6.99 21.39 -2.43
C ILE A 273 7.11 22.86 -2.86
N PRO A 274 7.22 23.83 -1.93
CA PRO A 274 7.35 25.25 -2.27
C PRO A 274 8.54 25.46 -3.22
N PRO A 275 8.42 26.38 -4.19
CA PRO A 275 9.39 26.52 -5.24
C PRO A 275 10.73 27.06 -4.74
N ARG A 276 11.80 26.72 -5.45
CA ARG A 276 13.15 27.26 -5.23
C ARG A 276 13.77 27.62 -6.58
N ASN A 277 14.52 28.72 -6.63
CA ASN A 277 15.21 29.17 -7.85
C ASN A 277 14.26 29.29 -9.07
N ARG A 278 12.98 29.60 -8.82
CA ARG A 278 11.90 29.63 -9.81
C ARG A 278 11.57 28.28 -10.47
N VAL A 279 11.78 27.18 -9.77
CA VAL A 279 11.30 25.83 -10.15
C VAL A 279 10.27 25.36 -9.13
N LEU A 280 9.05 25.06 -9.59
CA LEU A 280 8.01 24.40 -8.81
C LEU A 280 7.99 22.90 -9.13
N LYS A 281 7.76 22.08 -8.10
CA LYS A 281 7.75 20.61 -8.18
C LYS A 281 6.38 20.05 -7.82
N VAL A 282 5.86 19.17 -8.68
CA VAL A 282 4.67 18.35 -8.45
C VAL A 282 5.05 16.88 -8.58
N ALA A 283 4.61 16.02 -7.67
CA ALA A 283 5.03 14.62 -7.66
C ALA A 283 4.05 13.71 -6.90
N ARG A 284 4.24 12.39 -7.04
CA ARG A 284 3.49 11.37 -6.31
C ARG A 284 4.41 10.51 -5.46
N HIS A 285 4.10 10.37 -4.18
CA HIS A 285 4.61 9.29 -3.34
C HIS A 285 3.63 8.11 -3.46
N GLY A 286 3.95 7.18 -4.36
CA GLY A 286 3.08 6.06 -4.67
C GLY A 286 3.74 4.71 -4.50
N TYR A 287 2.99 3.65 -4.81
CA TYR A 287 3.58 2.34 -5.09
C TYR A 287 4.57 2.48 -6.25
N GLY A 288 4.19 3.23 -7.28
CA GLY A 288 5.04 3.55 -8.42
C GLY A 288 5.14 2.39 -9.42
N TYR A 289 6.18 2.40 -10.23
CA TYR A 289 6.36 1.40 -11.30
C TYR A 289 7.51 0.45 -10.99
N SER A 290 7.26 -0.84 -11.19
CA SER A 290 8.32 -1.83 -11.35
C SER A 290 8.91 -1.73 -12.77
N ASN A 291 10.17 -2.09 -12.96
CA ASN A 291 10.76 -2.29 -14.29
C ASN A 291 11.46 -3.66 -14.32
N PRO A 292 10.69 -4.75 -14.49
CA PRO A 292 11.20 -6.11 -14.48
C PRO A 292 12.27 -6.30 -15.56
N THR A 293 13.47 -6.64 -15.12
CA THR A 293 14.66 -6.82 -15.97
C THR A 293 15.24 -8.21 -15.70
N GLN A 294 15.44 -8.99 -16.75
CA GLN A 294 16.13 -10.28 -16.64
C GLN A 294 17.64 -10.05 -16.52
N ILE A 295 18.27 -10.70 -15.54
CA ILE A 295 19.71 -10.69 -15.33
C ILE A 295 20.20 -12.10 -14.99
N GLN A 296 21.47 -12.39 -15.28
CA GLN A 296 22.16 -13.53 -14.71
C GLN A 296 22.23 -13.40 -13.19
N HIS A 297 22.04 -14.51 -12.45
CA HIS A 297 21.97 -14.52 -10.99
C HIS A 297 23.24 -13.89 -10.38
N PRO A 298 23.16 -12.74 -9.67
CA PRO A 298 24.33 -11.92 -9.36
C PRO A 298 25.35 -12.62 -8.46
N GLU A 299 24.89 -13.56 -7.62
CA GLU A 299 25.73 -14.37 -6.73
C GLU A 299 26.20 -15.71 -7.34
N ARG A 300 25.70 -16.06 -8.53
CA ARG A 300 25.95 -17.32 -9.23
C ARG A 300 26.06 -17.11 -10.76
N PRO A 301 26.81 -16.11 -11.26
CA PRO A 301 26.77 -15.75 -12.69
C PRO A 301 27.23 -16.89 -13.62
N ASP A 302 28.04 -17.82 -13.11
CA ASP A 302 28.57 -18.96 -13.89
C ASP A 302 27.63 -20.18 -13.89
N SER A 303 26.44 -20.13 -13.23
CA SER A 303 25.46 -21.23 -13.26
C SER A 303 24.56 -21.23 -14.51
N GLY A 304 24.51 -20.12 -15.25
CA GLY A 304 23.54 -19.89 -16.32
C GLY A 304 22.11 -19.66 -15.84
N GLU A 305 21.91 -19.48 -14.53
CA GLU A 305 20.60 -19.15 -13.95
C GLU A 305 20.26 -17.68 -14.18
N GLU A 306 19.12 -17.42 -14.81
CA GLU A 306 18.56 -16.09 -14.98
C GLU A 306 17.44 -15.84 -13.97
N ILE A 307 17.41 -14.62 -13.44
CA ILE A 307 16.40 -14.13 -12.49
C ILE A 307 15.80 -12.83 -13.01
N THR A 308 14.55 -12.55 -12.64
CA THR A 308 13.92 -11.26 -12.91
C THR A 308 13.94 -10.41 -11.66
N VAL A 309 14.46 -9.19 -11.76
CA VAL A 309 14.44 -8.18 -10.68
C VAL A 309 14.02 -6.83 -11.25
N SER A 310 13.42 -5.97 -10.43
CA SER A 310 13.17 -4.59 -10.85
C SER A 310 14.48 -3.78 -10.80
N LEU A 311 14.86 -3.15 -11.91
CA LEU A 311 16.05 -2.29 -12.00
C LEU A 311 15.70 -0.92 -12.59
N PRO A 312 16.39 0.17 -12.19
CA PRO A 312 16.12 1.51 -12.69
C PRO A 312 16.26 1.65 -14.22
N ARG A 313 15.26 2.28 -14.85
CA ARG A 313 15.37 2.93 -16.17
C ARG A 313 15.34 4.44 -15.98
N THR A 314 16.36 5.14 -16.42
CA THR A 314 16.61 6.56 -16.09
C THR A 314 16.98 7.37 -17.33
N LYS A 315 17.07 8.70 -17.19
CA LYS A 315 17.56 9.59 -18.26
C LYS A 315 19.03 9.39 -18.65
N HIS A 316 19.78 8.60 -17.88
CA HIS A 316 21.13 8.18 -18.27
C HIS A 316 21.07 7.03 -19.29
N ASP A 317 20.07 6.15 -19.18
CA ASP A 317 19.88 5.00 -20.06
C ASP A 317 19.13 5.42 -21.34
N ASP A 318 18.20 6.36 -21.20
CA ASP A 318 17.35 6.89 -22.26
C ASP A 318 17.13 8.41 -22.05
N PRO A 319 17.88 9.29 -22.74
CA PRO A 319 17.77 10.74 -22.57
C PRO A 319 16.39 11.33 -22.89
N GLN A 320 15.54 10.60 -23.63
CA GLN A 320 14.19 11.03 -23.99
C GLN A 320 13.13 10.59 -22.97
N LEU A 321 13.49 9.71 -22.02
CA LEU A 321 12.58 9.14 -21.02
C LEU A 321 11.73 10.18 -20.28
N SER A 322 10.43 10.17 -20.53
CA SER A 322 9.44 10.91 -19.77
C SER A 322 8.89 10.09 -18.59
N ILE A 323 7.92 10.65 -17.87
CA ILE A 323 7.00 9.85 -17.04
C ILE A 323 5.92 9.22 -17.93
N PRO A 324 5.28 8.09 -17.52
CA PRO A 324 4.14 7.52 -18.22
C PRO A 324 2.93 8.45 -18.24
N ALA A 325 2.01 8.25 -19.20
CA ALA A 325 0.83 9.11 -19.40
C ALA A 325 -0.06 9.21 -18.16
N GLU A 326 -0.31 8.10 -17.45
CA GLU A 326 -1.06 8.08 -16.18
C GLU A 326 -0.44 8.99 -15.11
N GLY A 327 0.90 9.03 -15.04
CA GLY A 327 1.62 9.86 -14.09
C GLY A 327 1.65 11.34 -14.48
N ASP A 328 1.66 11.65 -15.78
CA ASP A 328 1.47 13.01 -16.31
C ASP A 328 0.05 13.51 -16.00
N GLU A 329 -0.98 12.71 -16.32
CA GLU A 329 -2.39 12.95 -16.00
C GLU A 329 -2.59 13.24 -14.51
N ALA A 330 -2.03 12.41 -13.62
CA ALA A 330 -2.10 12.61 -12.18
C ALA A 330 -1.42 13.92 -11.71
N CYS A 331 -0.23 14.24 -12.22
CA CYS A 331 0.48 15.48 -11.89
C CYS A 331 -0.26 16.72 -12.41
N ARG A 332 -0.84 16.67 -13.62
CA ARG A 332 -1.66 17.76 -14.18
C ARG A 332 -2.94 17.97 -13.41
N ALA A 333 -3.65 16.89 -13.09
CA ALA A 333 -4.89 16.96 -12.32
C ALA A 333 -4.65 17.60 -10.95
N TYR A 334 -3.59 17.20 -10.25
CA TYR A 334 -3.27 17.78 -8.93
C TYR A 334 -2.80 19.24 -9.03
N LEU A 335 -1.93 19.57 -10.00
CA LEU A 335 -1.53 20.96 -10.26
C LEU A 335 -2.75 21.84 -10.58
N SER A 336 -3.63 21.39 -11.47
CA SER A 336 -4.84 22.12 -11.85
C SER A 336 -5.86 22.24 -10.72
N LYS A 337 -5.88 21.28 -9.79
CA LYS A 337 -6.75 21.34 -8.59
C LYS A 337 -6.24 22.38 -7.60
N CYS A 338 -4.95 22.33 -7.26
CA CYS A 338 -4.36 23.15 -6.20
C CYS A 338 -3.92 24.54 -6.65
N ILE A 339 -3.40 24.68 -7.88
CA ILE A 339 -2.84 25.94 -8.44
C ILE A 339 -3.38 26.14 -9.87
N PRO A 340 -4.66 26.54 -10.02
CA PRO A 340 -5.37 26.48 -11.32
C PRO A 340 -4.78 27.37 -12.41
N ASP A 341 -4.14 28.49 -12.04
CA ASP A 341 -3.48 29.42 -12.95
C ASP A 341 -2.19 28.87 -13.58
N LEU A 342 -1.61 27.81 -12.99
CA LEU A 342 -0.44 27.10 -13.54
C LEU A 342 -0.81 25.81 -14.30
N SER A 343 -2.08 25.42 -14.32
CA SER A 343 -2.60 24.15 -14.91
C SER A 343 -2.08 23.83 -16.32
N ASN A 344 -1.99 24.84 -17.19
CA ASN A 344 -1.60 24.71 -18.59
C ASN A 344 -0.09 24.96 -18.85
N ARG A 345 0.72 25.16 -17.80
CA ARG A 345 2.17 25.36 -17.92
C ARG A 345 2.82 24.05 -18.40
N SER A 346 3.67 24.12 -19.43
CA SER A 346 4.43 22.96 -19.91
C SER A 346 5.44 22.51 -18.85
N TRP A 347 5.64 21.21 -18.70
CA TRP A 347 6.72 20.69 -17.87
C TRP A 347 8.07 21.07 -18.49
N THR A 348 8.94 21.71 -17.71
CA THR A 348 10.33 21.97 -18.12
C THR A 348 11.20 20.74 -17.88
N GLN A 349 10.81 19.90 -16.92
CA GLN A 349 11.38 18.57 -16.73
C GLN A 349 10.34 17.59 -16.19
N THR A 350 10.47 16.32 -16.57
CA THR A 350 9.88 15.17 -15.88
C THR A 350 10.97 14.14 -15.56
N ARG A 351 10.75 13.32 -14.54
CA ARG A 351 11.68 12.26 -14.11
C ARG A 351 10.95 11.12 -13.41
N ILE A 352 11.37 9.89 -13.71
CA ILE A 352 11.11 8.73 -12.87
C ILE A 352 12.27 8.62 -11.86
N CYS A 353 11.98 8.73 -10.57
CA CYS A 353 12.97 8.62 -9.50
C CYS A 353 12.87 7.25 -8.83
N TRP A 354 14.01 6.55 -8.77
CA TRP A 354 14.09 5.18 -8.31
C TRP A 354 14.63 5.05 -6.90
N TYR A 355 13.88 4.37 -6.04
CA TYR A 355 14.36 3.93 -4.72
C TYR A 355 14.04 2.44 -4.52
N THR A 356 14.50 1.88 -3.40
CA THR A 356 14.26 0.48 -3.03
C THR A 356 13.22 0.42 -1.93
N ASP A 357 12.16 -0.33 -2.16
CA ASP A 357 11.10 -0.63 -1.20
C ASP A 357 11.31 -1.98 -0.52
N THR A 358 10.95 -2.07 0.76
CA THR A 358 10.77 -3.31 1.53
C THR A 358 9.29 -3.50 1.87
N PRO A 359 8.85 -4.67 2.37
CA PRO A 359 7.44 -4.91 2.68
C PRO A 359 6.92 -3.99 3.80
N SER A 360 7.68 -3.80 4.89
CA SER A 360 7.27 -2.94 6.01
C SER A 360 7.60 -1.45 5.82
N GLY A 361 8.31 -1.09 4.75
CA GLY A 361 8.85 0.27 4.56
C GLY A 361 10.08 0.57 5.43
N ASP A 362 10.56 -0.41 6.20
CA ASP A 362 11.82 -0.33 6.94
C ASP A 362 13.03 -0.42 6.01
N TRP A 363 14.17 0.11 6.44
CA TRP A 363 15.40 0.03 5.65
C TRP A 363 16.09 -1.33 5.80
N LEU A 364 16.88 -1.73 4.82
CA LEU A 364 17.73 -2.92 4.93
C LEU A 364 19.16 -2.45 5.27
N ILE A 365 19.47 -2.43 6.56
CA ILE A 365 20.74 -1.96 7.13
C ILE A 365 21.32 -3.09 8.00
N SER A 366 21.96 -4.05 7.34
CA SER A 366 22.41 -5.30 7.98
C SER A 366 23.54 -5.97 7.22
N TYR A 367 24.23 -6.89 7.89
CA TYR A 367 25.09 -7.87 7.21
C TYR A 367 24.25 -8.85 6.40
N HIS A 368 24.79 -9.29 5.27
CA HIS A 368 24.19 -10.37 4.50
C HIS A 368 24.32 -11.70 5.27
N PRO A 369 23.25 -12.50 5.44
CA PRO A 369 23.26 -13.68 6.31
C PRO A 369 24.27 -14.77 5.89
N LYS A 370 24.63 -14.80 4.60
CA LYS A 370 25.60 -15.76 4.03
C LYS A 370 27.03 -15.20 3.88
N TYR A 371 27.20 -13.88 3.74
CA TYR A 371 28.48 -13.29 3.33
C TYR A 371 29.00 -12.36 4.42
N SER A 372 29.93 -12.85 5.24
CA SER A 372 30.32 -12.19 6.50
C SER A 372 30.96 -10.80 6.34
N ASN A 373 31.50 -10.49 5.17
CA ASN A 373 32.08 -9.21 4.82
C ASN A 373 31.21 -8.36 3.87
N LEU A 374 29.95 -8.74 3.64
CA LEU A 374 29.01 -7.95 2.85
C LEU A 374 27.96 -7.31 3.77
N PHE A 375 27.92 -5.98 3.75
CA PHE A 375 26.95 -5.18 4.47
C PHE A 375 26.05 -4.45 3.47
N LEU A 376 24.74 -4.45 3.69
CA LEU A 376 23.78 -3.71 2.89
C LEU A 376 23.33 -2.48 3.68
N ALA A 377 23.26 -1.33 3.01
CA ALA A 377 22.63 -0.11 3.50
C ALA A 377 21.71 0.40 2.38
N THR A 378 20.50 -0.16 2.30
CA THR A 378 19.55 0.03 1.20
C THR A 378 18.10 0.00 1.71
N GLY A 379 17.10 -0.16 0.83
CA GLY A 379 15.70 -0.27 1.25
C GLY A 379 15.10 1.03 1.75
N GLY A 380 15.62 2.19 1.32
CA GLY A 380 15.25 3.52 1.82
C GLY A 380 13.77 3.92 1.69
N SER A 381 12.96 3.11 1.00
CA SER A 381 11.49 3.11 0.94
C SER A 381 10.87 4.49 0.74
N GLY A 382 11.44 5.28 -0.16
CA GLY A 382 11.02 6.67 -0.45
C GLY A 382 11.29 7.71 0.63
N HIS A 383 11.70 7.33 1.85
CA HIS A 383 11.69 8.23 3.00
C HIS A 383 13.07 8.50 3.65
N GLY A 384 14.12 7.76 3.28
CA GLY A 384 15.46 7.85 3.90
C GLY A 384 16.25 9.17 3.75
N TYR A 385 15.93 10.06 2.80
CA TYR A 385 16.73 11.28 2.54
C TYR A 385 16.90 12.18 3.77
N LYS A 386 15.81 12.38 4.53
CA LYS A 386 15.77 13.32 5.67
C LYS A 386 16.68 12.92 6.84
N PHE A 387 17.25 11.72 6.81
CA PHE A 387 18.19 11.24 7.81
C PHE A 387 19.66 11.41 7.38
N LEU A 388 19.92 12.01 6.21
CA LEU A 388 21.27 12.30 5.70
C LEU A 388 22.27 12.81 6.74
N PRO A 389 21.93 13.73 7.68
CA PRO A 389 22.92 14.24 8.64
C PRO A 389 23.36 13.21 9.69
N ILE A 390 22.55 12.19 9.99
CA ILE A 390 22.73 11.28 11.14
C ILE A 390 22.78 9.79 10.78
N ILE A 391 22.34 9.39 9.57
CA ILE A 391 22.16 7.97 9.23
C ILE A 391 23.45 7.16 9.22
N GLY A 392 24.57 7.80 8.89
CA GLY A 392 25.90 7.19 8.94
C GLY A 392 26.24 6.64 10.31
N GLU A 393 25.89 7.38 11.36
CA GLU A 393 26.15 6.99 12.75
C GLU A 393 25.42 5.69 13.11
N ARG A 394 24.14 5.61 12.76
CA ARG A 394 23.31 4.41 13.00
C ARG A 394 23.79 3.22 12.15
N ILE A 395 24.25 3.44 10.92
CA ILE A 395 24.86 2.38 10.09
C ILE A 395 26.15 1.82 10.73
N VAL A 396 27.07 2.70 11.16
CA VAL A 396 28.37 2.27 11.69
C VAL A 396 28.25 1.63 13.08
N ASP A 397 27.23 1.98 13.86
CA ASP A 397 26.87 1.25 15.08
C ASP A 397 26.56 -0.22 14.77
N ILE A 398 25.74 -0.49 13.75
CA ILE A 398 25.40 -1.87 13.34
C ILE A 398 26.62 -2.60 12.78
N ILE A 399 27.47 -1.95 11.97
CA ILE A 399 28.75 -2.52 11.47
C ILE A 399 29.68 -2.91 12.63
N SER A 400 29.83 -2.03 13.62
CA SER A 400 30.70 -2.27 14.79
C SER A 400 30.09 -3.22 15.83
N ASN A 401 28.82 -3.61 15.67
CA ASN A 401 28.01 -4.30 16.67
C ASN A 401 27.91 -3.52 18.00
N HIS A 402 27.85 -2.20 17.91
CA HIS A 402 27.63 -1.30 19.04
C HIS A 402 26.13 -1.05 19.23
N GLU A 403 25.64 -1.24 20.45
CA GLU A 403 24.31 -0.82 20.87
C GLU A 403 24.45 0.54 21.57
N ARG A 404 23.99 1.61 20.91
CA ARG A 404 24.14 3.00 21.38
C ARG A 404 23.14 3.34 22.49
N ASP A 405 21.88 2.98 22.25
CA ASP A 405 20.69 3.40 23.01
C ASP A 405 19.49 2.49 22.64
N GLU A 406 18.38 2.65 23.37
CA GLU A 406 17.15 1.85 23.16
C GLU A 406 16.58 2.02 21.74
N LEU A 407 16.61 3.24 21.19
CA LEU A 407 16.18 3.52 19.83
C LEU A 407 17.05 2.77 18.80
N GLY A 408 18.36 2.72 19.01
CA GLY A 408 19.31 1.97 18.19
C GLY A 408 19.03 0.47 18.21
N ALA A 409 18.66 -0.09 19.36
CA ALA A 409 18.24 -1.49 19.47
C ALA A 409 16.92 -1.76 18.70
N GLU A 410 15.93 -0.86 18.81
CA GLU A 410 14.67 -0.97 18.07
C GLU A 410 14.88 -0.85 16.54
N LEU A 411 15.60 0.18 16.09
CA LEU A 411 15.92 0.41 14.68
C LEU A 411 16.74 -0.74 14.10
N ARG A 412 17.69 -1.30 14.87
CA ARG A 412 18.46 -2.46 14.43
C ARG A 412 17.60 -3.71 14.23
N LYS A 413 16.57 -3.91 15.06
CA LYS A 413 15.58 -4.98 14.88
C LYS A 413 14.69 -4.73 13.66
N LYS A 414 14.33 -3.47 13.39
CA LYS A 414 13.57 -3.08 12.19
C LYS A 414 14.38 -3.29 10.90
N TRP A 415 15.68 -2.98 10.92
CA TRP A 415 16.51 -2.97 9.71
C TRP A 415 17.29 -4.26 9.42
N GLN A 416 17.04 -5.31 10.20
CA GLN A 416 17.70 -6.61 10.03
C GLN A 416 17.33 -7.26 8.70
N TRP A 417 18.18 -8.19 8.23
CA TRP A 417 17.79 -9.08 7.13
C TRP A 417 16.55 -9.90 7.52
N PRO A 418 15.51 -10.01 6.68
CA PRO A 418 14.27 -10.69 7.05
C PRO A 418 14.45 -12.21 7.15
N ASP A 419 13.80 -12.83 8.12
CA ASP A 419 13.87 -14.29 8.37
C ASP A 419 13.32 -15.13 7.21
N SER A 420 12.43 -14.56 6.40
CA SER A 420 11.81 -15.17 5.22
C SER A 420 11.69 -14.17 4.06
N ARG A 421 11.77 -14.68 2.83
CA ARG A 421 11.42 -13.92 1.62
C ARG A 421 9.89 -13.97 1.41
N GLN A 422 9.34 -12.93 0.81
CA GLN A 422 7.98 -12.94 0.26
C GLN A 422 7.84 -13.98 -0.85
N GLU A 423 6.62 -14.46 -1.09
CA GLU A 423 6.34 -15.46 -2.15
C GLU A 423 6.53 -14.88 -3.57
N SER A 424 6.31 -13.58 -3.75
CA SER A 424 6.60 -12.89 -5.01
C SER A 424 8.04 -12.39 -5.05
N ASP A 425 8.71 -12.59 -6.19
CA ASP A 425 10.05 -12.07 -6.44
C ASP A 425 10.09 -10.52 -6.36
N HIS A 426 9.00 -9.83 -6.74
CA HIS A 426 8.89 -8.38 -6.60
C HIS A 426 8.21 -7.97 -5.29
N VAL A 427 8.86 -7.07 -4.55
CA VAL A 427 8.35 -6.52 -3.30
C VAL A 427 7.71 -5.14 -3.53
N TRP A 428 6.47 -5.02 -3.12
CA TRP A 428 5.80 -3.75 -2.89
C TRP A 428 5.72 -3.50 -1.38
N THR A 429 5.72 -2.24 -0.95
CA THR A 429 5.45 -1.93 0.46
C THR A 429 3.98 -2.19 0.82
N ASP A 430 3.75 -2.61 2.04
CA ASP A 430 2.45 -2.89 2.66
C ASP A 430 2.04 -1.73 3.59
N ASP A 431 2.21 -0.51 3.08
CA ASP A 431 1.77 0.76 3.63
C ASP A 431 0.62 1.34 2.80
N TRP A 432 0.09 2.49 3.24
CA TRP A 432 -0.71 3.35 2.36
C TRP A 432 0.25 4.09 1.43
N ARG A 433 -0.06 4.08 0.13
CA ARG A 433 0.67 4.83 -0.89
C ARG A 433 -0.28 5.25 -1.99
N GLY A 434 0.05 6.37 -2.65
CA GLY A 434 -0.71 6.87 -3.79
C GLY A 434 -0.65 5.96 -5.04
N GLY A 435 -1.68 6.09 -5.88
CA GLY A 435 -1.76 5.39 -7.17
C GLY A 435 -1.98 3.88 -7.05
N VAL A 436 -1.82 3.17 -8.16
CA VAL A 436 -2.16 1.75 -8.27
C VAL A 436 -0.97 0.86 -7.86
N LYS A 437 -1.20 -0.12 -6.96
CA LYS A 437 -0.20 -1.15 -6.61
C LYS A 437 -0.06 -2.13 -7.78
N GLY A 438 1.17 -2.52 -8.13
CA GLY A 438 1.42 -3.53 -9.17
C GLY A 438 1.76 -3.02 -10.58
N MET A 439 1.92 -1.71 -10.79
CA MET A 439 2.20 -1.17 -12.14
C MET A 439 3.56 -1.61 -12.69
N ILE A 440 3.60 -1.94 -13.98
CA ILE A 440 4.81 -2.27 -14.75
C ILE A 440 5.09 -1.10 -15.70
N LEU A 441 6.28 -0.51 -15.59
CA LEU A 441 6.63 0.74 -16.28
C LEU A 441 6.38 0.70 -17.79
N GLU A 442 6.84 -0.37 -18.41
CA GLU A 442 6.75 -0.59 -19.86
C GLU A 442 5.29 -0.73 -20.33
N ASP A 443 4.42 -1.35 -19.53
CA ASP A 443 3.00 -1.49 -19.87
C ASP A 443 2.25 -0.15 -19.73
N GLU A 444 2.64 0.70 -18.77
CA GLU A 444 2.08 2.06 -18.64
C GLU A 444 2.53 3.01 -19.77
N PHE A 445 3.73 2.81 -20.35
CA PHE A 445 4.12 3.50 -21.58
C PHE A 445 3.27 3.06 -22.77
N ARG A 446 3.11 1.75 -23.00
CA ARG A 446 2.29 1.21 -24.11
C ARG A 446 0.83 1.63 -24.05
N LYS A 447 0.24 1.70 -22.84
CA LYS A 447 -1.11 2.25 -22.62
C LYS A 447 -1.22 3.71 -23.07
N GLY A 448 -0.17 4.51 -22.82
CA GLY A 448 -0.08 5.89 -23.30
C GLY A 448 -0.04 5.97 -24.83
N GLU A 449 0.82 5.16 -25.47
CA GLU A 449 0.95 5.10 -26.93
C GLU A 449 -0.37 4.68 -27.62
N ALA A 450 -1.04 3.65 -27.10
CA ALA A 450 -2.33 3.20 -27.62
C ALA A 450 -3.41 4.29 -27.58
N ARG A 451 -3.50 5.04 -26.46
CA ARG A 451 -4.41 6.20 -26.34
C ARG A 451 -4.11 7.30 -27.36
N VAL A 452 -2.84 7.57 -27.66
CA VAL A 452 -2.47 8.55 -28.69
C VAL A 452 -2.96 8.09 -30.07
N VAL A 453 -2.72 6.83 -30.43
CA VAL A 453 -3.19 6.25 -31.71
C VAL A 453 -4.72 6.28 -31.82
N GLU A 454 -5.46 5.97 -30.76
CA GLU A 454 -6.93 6.11 -30.74
C GLU A 454 -7.40 7.56 -30.87
N THR A 455 -6.68 8.51 -30.25
CA THR A 455 -6.99 9.94 -30.34
C THR A 455 -6.70 10.50 -31.73
N GLU A 456 -5.65 10.03 -32.40
CA GLU A 456 -5.34 10.38 -33.79
C GLU A 456 -6.30 9.71 -34.78
N ALA A 457 -6.66 8.44 -34.57
CA ALA A 457 -7.63 7.71 -35.39
C ALA A 457 -9.08 8.19 -35.22
N SER A 458 -9.43 8.84 -34.10
CA SER A 458 -10.71 9.53 -33.90
C SER A 458 -10.68 10.94 -34.49
N ARG A 459 -9.57 11.69 -34.37
CA ARG A 459 -9.37 12.95 -35.12
C ARG A 459 -9.42 12.76 -36.63
N GLY A 460 -8.82 11.68 -37.16
CA GLY A 460 -8.90 11.30 -38.58
C GLY A 460 -10.31 10.93 -39.03
N ARG A 461 -11.20 10.52 -38.12
CA ARG A 461 -12.63 10.26 -38.38
C ARG A 461 -13.53 11.48 -38.15
N GLY A 462 -13.04 12.51 -37.46
CA GLY A 462 -13.74 13.79 -37.26
C GLY A 462 -13.71 14.74 -38.48
N GLY A 463 -13.16 14.29 -39.61
CA GLY A 463 -12.97 15.09 -40.84
C GLY A 463 -14.16 15.12 -41.82
N ILE A 464 -15.37 14.69 -41.42
CA ILE A 464 -16.57 14.78 -42.26
C ILE A 464 -17.50 15.84 -41.70
N THR A 465 -17.28 17.09 -42.11
CA THR A 465 -18.21 18.22 -41.89
C THR A 465 -19.30 18.24 -42.95
N GLU A 466 -20.51 18.71 -42.62
CA GLU A 466 -21.74 18.78 -43.47
C GLU A 466 -21.66 19.67 -44.75
N ALA A 467 -20.48 19.96 -45.28
CA ALA A 467 -20.25 20.77 -46.46
C ALA A 467 -19.78 19.91 -47.66
N GLY A 468 -20.66 19.03 -48.16
CA GLY A 468 -20.31 18.07 -49.21
C GLY A 468 -21.43 17.59 -50.15
N ILE A 469 -22.61 18.24 -50.15
CA ILE A 469 -23.73 17.85 -51.03
C ILE A 469 -23.57 18.51 -52.41
N ALA A 470 -22.67 18.00 -53.25
CA ALA A 470 -22.64 18.28 -54.69
C ALA A 470 -21.76 17.30 -55.50
N GLY A 471 -22.38 16.27 -56.09
CA GLY A 471 -21.87 15.60 -57.30
C GLY A 471 -20.76 14.55 -57.13
N GLY A 472 -21.16 13.28 -57.09
CA GLY A 472 -20.28 12.11 -57.24
C GLY A 472 -21.13 10.85 -57.37
N LYS A 473 -20.84 9.99 -58.35
CA LYS A 473 -21.64 8.80 -58.66
C LYS A 473 -21.01 7.52 -58.09
N ASP A 474 -21.90 6.59 -57.74
CA ASP A 474 -21.78 5.12 -57.74
C ASP A 474 -20.53 4.50 -57.08
N GLY A 475 -20.72 3.90 -55.89
CA GLY A 475 -19.76 3.07 -55.18
C GLY A 475 -20.33 2.53 -53.86
N ASP A 476 -20.79 1.27 -53.87
CA ASP A 476 -21.58 0.66 -52.78
C ASP A 476 -20.86 0.54 -51.44
N TRP A 477 -21.49 1.05 -50.37
CA TRP A 477 -21.24 0.65 -48.97
C TRP A 477 -22.53 0.75 -48.12
N GLU A 478 -23.55 -0.05 -48.43
CA GLU A 478 -24.64 -0.30 -47.48
C GLU A 478 -24.34 -1.53 -46.62
N ILE A 479 -23.96 -1.31 -45.35
CA ILE A 479 -24.13 -2.34 -44.31
C ILE A 479 -25.51 -2.12 -43.71
N SER A 480 -26.45 -2.98 -44.06
CA SER A 480 -27.81 -2.90 -43.51
C SER A 480 -27.81 -3.22 -42.00
N ALA A 481 -28.73 -2.62 -41.24
CA ALA A 481 -28.86 -2.90 -39.79
C ALA A 481 -29.06 -4.40 -39.48
N ALA A 482 -29.58 -5.18 -40.45
CA ALA A 482 -29.73 -6.62 -40.34
C ALA A 482 -28.39 -7.39 -40.34
N GLN A 483 -27.33 -6.88 -40.97
CA GLN A 483 -25.98 -7.47 -40.89
C GLN A 483 -25.35 -7.25 -39.53
N TYR A 484 -25.45 -6.04 -38.96
CA TYR A 484 -24.95 -5.74 -37.63
C TYR A 484 -25.66 -6.59 -36.55
N GLU A 485 -26.98 -6.76 -36.65
CA GLU A 485 -27.71 -7.68 -35.76
C GLU A 485 -27.31 -9.15 -35.95
N ALA A 486 -26.94 -9.58 -37.16
CA ALA A 486 -26.52 -10.95 -37.42
C ALA A 486 -25.14 -11.26 -36.81
N GLU A 487 -24.20 -10.32 -36.87
CA GLU A 487 -22.87 -10.46 -36.26
C GLU A 487 -22.96 -10.49 -34.73
N VAL A 488 -23.75 -9.60 -34.11
CA VAL A 488 -23.98 -9.60 -32.65
C VAL A 488 -24.65 -10.90 -32.18
N LYS A 489 -25.61 -11.44 -32.92
CA LYS A 489 -26.24 -12.74 -32.62
C LYS A 489 -25.29 -13.93 -32.81
N ALA A 490 -24.30 -13.83 -33.69
CA ALA A 490 -23.28 -14.85 -33.88
C ALA A 490 -22.26 -14.88 -32.72
N GLU A 491 -21.92 -13.74 -32.12
CA GLU A 491 -21.07 -13.67 -30.93
C GLU A 491 -21.77 -14.17 -29.66
N ASP A 492 -23.03 -13.78 -29.41
CA ASP A 492 -23.80 -14.27 -28.25
C ASP A 492 -24.00 -15.81 -28.30
N SER A 493 -24.15 -16.37 -29.50
CA SER A 493 -24.18 -17.83 -29.71
C SER A 493 -22.84 -18.51 -29.34
N LYS A 494 -21.70 -17.90 -29.65
CA LYS A 494 -20.37 -18.39 -29.24
C LYS A 494 -20.19 -18.35 -27.74
N LEU A 495 -20.53 -17.23 -27.09
CA LEU A 495 -20.48 -17.05 -25.63
C LEU A 495 -21.29 -18.14 -24.89
N ARG A 496 -22.51 -18.45 -25.38
CA ARG A 496 -23.37 -19.50 -24.82
C ARG A 496 -22.83 -20.91 -25.01
N SER A 497 -22.07 -21.18 -26.08
CA SER A 497 -21.42 -22.49 -26.27
C SER A 497 -20.25 -22.71 -25.30
N THR A 498 -19.42 -21.69 -25.07
CA THR A 498 -18.29 -21.74 -24.12
C THR A 498 -18.71 -21.84 -22.65
N SER A 499 -19.88 -21.30 -22.28
CA SER A 499 -20.40 -21.43 -20.91
C SER A 499 -20.87 -22.85 -20.56
N VAL A 500 -21.35 -23.62 -21.54
CA VAL A 500 -21.84 -24.99 -21.31
C VAL A 500 -20.69 -25.99 -21.09
N GLU A 501 -19.54 -25.77 -21.73
CA GLU A 501 -18.33 -26.58 -21.46
C GLU A 501 -17.71 -26.25 -20.11
N HIS A 502 -17.66 -24.97 -19.71
CA HIS A 502 -17.24 -24.58 -18.35
C HIS A 502 -18.09 -25.23 -17.26
N TYR A 503 -19.41 -25.33 -17.46
CA TYR A 503 -20.33 -25.88 -16.45
C TYR A 503 -20.07 -27.37 -16.11
N ARG A 504 -19.47 -28.13 -17.03
CA ARG A 504 -19.11 -29.53 -16.80
C ARG A 504 -17.89 -29.71 -15.88
N HIS A 505 -17.01 -28.71 -15.82
CA HIS A 505 -15.78 -28.76 -15.02
C HIS A 505 -15.79 -27.85 -13.77
N ALA A 506 -16.82 -27.02 -13.60
CA ALA A 506 -16.98 -26.12 -12.46
C ALA A 506 -17.10 -26.82 -11.09
N THR A 507 -16.61 -26.17 -10.03
CA THR A 507 -16.61 -26.67 -8.64
C THR A 507 -18.01 -26.63 -8.02
N LEU A 508 -18.14 -27.14 -6.78
CA LEU A 508 -19.41 -27.08 -6.04
C LEU A 508 -19.80 -25.63 -5.67
N ALA A 509 -18.83 -24.77 -5.38
CA ALA A 509 -19.06 -23.36 -5.07
C ALA A 509 -19.61 -22.61 -6.30
N ASP A 510 -19.02 -22.82 -7.47
CA ASP A 510 -19.45 -22.22 -8.74
C ASP A 510 -20.90 -22.58 -9.08
N LYS A 511 -21.29 -23.84 -8.86
CA LYS A 511 -22.65 -24.35 -9.11
C LYS A 511 -23.68 -23.79 -8.13
N ILE A 512 -23.28 -23.53 -6.88
CA ILE A 512 -24.14 -22.88 -5.88
C ILE A 512 -24.33 -21.40 -6.23
N MET A 513 -23.27 -20.70 -6.63
CA MET A 513 -23.32 -19.30 -7.07
C MET A 513 -24.20 -19.12 -8.32
N ALA A 514 -24.03 -19.97 -9.34
CA ALA A 514 -24.84 -19.92 -10.56
C ALA A 514 -26.34 -20.12 -10.27
N THR A 515 -26.69 -21.03 -9.36
CA THR A 515 -28.09 -21.28 -8.97
C THR A 515 -28.68 -20.09 -8.19
N ALA A 516 -27.90 -19.49 -7.29
CA ALA A 516 -28.33 -18.34 -6.51
C ALA A 516 -28.52 -17.07 -7.35
N VAL A 517 -27.70 -16.88 -8.40
CA VAL A 517 -27.86 -15.76 -9.35
C VAL A 517 -29.12 -15.92 -10.19
N PHE A 518 -29.41 -17.13 -10.71
CA PHE A 518 -30.61 -17.40 -11.50
C PHE A 518 -31.91 -17.19 -10.72
N ASP A 519 -32.02 -17.74 -9.50
CA ASP A 519 -33.22 -17.59 -8.64
C ASP A 519 -33.50 -16.10 -8.30
N ILE A 520 -32.46 -15.28 -8.16
CA ILE A 520 -32.58 -13.84 -7.87
C ILE A 520 -32.94 -13.04 -9.12
N GLN A 521 -32.46 -13.45 -10.30
CA GLN A 521 -32.78 -12.79 -11.56
C GLN A 521 -34.24 -13.03 -11.98
N GLU A 522 -34.78 -14.25 -11.84
CA GLU A 522 -36.22 -14.50 -11.99
C GLU A 522 -37.05 -13.67 -10.99
N LEU A 523 -36.59 -13.53 -9.74
CA LEU A 523 -37.28 -12.74 -8.73
C LEU A 523 -37.36 -11.26 -9.14
N LEU A 524 -36.24 -10.67 -9.59
CA LEU A 524 -36.15 -9.29 -10.05
C LEU A 524 -36.99 -9.03 -11.31
N GLU A 525 -36.93 -9.92 -12.29
CA GLU A 525 -37.77 -9.83 -13.50
C GLU A 525 -39.27 -9.94 -13.16
N SER A 526 -39.64 -10.84 -12.23
CA SER A 526 -41.03 -10.98 -11.76
C SER A 526 -41.57 -9.77 -10.97
N ILE A 527 -40.68 -8.96 -10.40
CA ILE A 527 -41.00 -7.70 -9.70
C ILE A 527 -41.13 -6.56 -10.72
N LEU A 528 -40.20 -6.47 -11.68
CA LEU A 528 -40.23 -5.48 -12.77
C LEU A 528 -41.48 -5.64 -13.65
N LEU A 529 -41.91 -6.87 -13.94
CA LEU A 529 -43.14 -7.18 -14.69
C LEU A 529 -44.45 -6.78 -13.98
N ARG A 530 -44.41 -6.38 -12.69
CA ARG A 530 -45.61 -6.02 -11.90
C ARG A 530 -45.74 -4.52 -11.59
N CYS A 531 -44.76 -3.69 -11.94
CA CYS A 531 -44.80 -2.25 -11.69
C CYS A 531 -45.11 -1.49 -12.97
N THR A 532 -46.20 -0.71 -13.01
CA THR A 532 -46.46 0.15 -14.16
C THR A 532 -45.69 1.46 -14.03
N THR A 533 -45.42 2.13 -15.15
CA THR A 533 -44.67 3.40 -15.18
C THR A 533 -45.34 4.52 -14.38
N ALA A 534 -46.64 4.41 -14.10
CA ALA A 534 -47.39 5.34 -13.27
C ALA A 534 -47.14 5.17 -11.76
N ASP A 535 -46.80 3.96 -11.29
CA ASP A 535 -46.57 3.66 -9.87
C ASP A 535 -45.24 4.24 -9.37
N LEU A 536 -44.21 4.20 -10.21
CA LEU A 536 -42.86 4.71 -9.92
C LEU A 536 -42.82 6.23 -9.70
N GLN A 537 -43.72 7.00 -10.32
CA GLN A 537 -43.71 8.46 -10.23
C GLN A 537 -44.39 9.02 -8.97
N ARG A 538 -45.12 8.22 -8.18
CA ARG A 538 -46.01 8.75 -7.12
C ARG A 538 -45.61 8.47 -5.66
N SER A 539 -44.48 7.80 -5.38
CA SER A 539 -44.11 7.43 -4.00
C SER A 539 -42.66 7.74 -3.59
N ARG A 540 -42.48 8.88 -2.90
CA ARG A 540 -41.22 9.20 -2.17
C ARG A 540 -40.93 8.26 -0.98
N ARG A 541 -41.92 7.48 -0.50
CA ARG A 541 -41.72 6.52 0.61
C ARG A 541 -41.18 5.17 0.12
N VAL A 542 -41.66 4.66 -1.02
CA VAL A 542 -41.20 3.38 -1.59
C VAL A 542 -39.70 3.45 -1.92
N ASN A 543 -39.21 4.58 -2.43
CA ASN A 543 -37.80 4.72 -2.81
C ASN A 543 -36.83 4.54 -1.62
N LYS A 544 -37.18 5.00 -0.40
CA LYS A 544 -36.36 4.77 0.81
C LYS A 544 -36.35 3.31 1.27
N GLN A 545 -37.49 2.61 1.20
CA GLN A 545 -37.54 1.18 1.51
C GLN A 545 -36.84 0.33 0.44
N TRP A 546 -36.91 0.74 -0.83
CA TRP A 546 -36.23 0.09 -1.94
C TRP A 546 -34.71 0.16 -1.77
N HIS A 547 -34.14 1.35 -1.55
CA HIS A 547 -32.70 1.48 -1.25
C HIS A 547 -32.28 0.69 0.00
N ALA A 548 -33.06 0.73 1.09
CA ALA A 548 -32.75 -0.06 2.29
C ALA A 548 -32.77 -1.59 2.04
N THR A 549 -33.67 -2.08 1.19
CA THR A 549 -33.78 -3.49 0.81
C THR A 549 -32.66 -3.92 -0.15
N VAL A 550 -32.30 -3.05 -1.09
CA VAL A 550 -31.17 -3.30 -2.01
C VAL A 550 -29.86 -3.30 -1.22
N ASP A 551 -29.62 -2.34 -0.33
CA ASP A 551 -28.42 -2.31 0.51
C ASP A 551 -28.38 -3.46 1.52
N SER A 552 -29.53 -3.97 2.01
CA SER A 552 -29.55 -5.15 2.87
C SER A 552 -29.25 -6.42 2.08
N SER A 553 -29.73 -6.51 0.84
CA SER A 553 -29.41 -7.60 -0.09
C SER A 553 -27.93 -7.61 -0.49
N ILE A 554 -27.34 -6.45 -0.80
CA ILE A 554 -25.91 -6.31 -1.12
C ILE A 554 -25.05 -6.63 0.12
N ARG A 555 -25.47 -6.19 1.32
CA ARG A 555 -24.79 -6.57 2.58
C ARG A 555 -24.91 -8.07 2.87
N MET A 556 -26.05 -8.69 2.58
CA MET A 556 -26.22 -10.14 2.70
C MET A 556 -25.38 -10.90 1.67
N GLN A 557 -25.29 -10.42 0.42
CA GLN A 557 -24.38 -10.95 -0.60
C GLN A 557 -22.91 -10.88 -0.15
N ARG A 558 -22.45 -9.73 0.37
CA ARG A 558 -21.08 -9.59 0.91
C ARG A 558 -20.83 -10.51 2.12
N ALA A 559 -21.80 -10.63 3.03
CA ALA A 559 -21.69 -11.54 4.17
C ALA A 559 -21.63 -13.02 3.74
N LEU A 560 -22.45 -13.42 2.75
CA LEU A 560 -22.43 -14.76 2.17
C LEU A 560 -21.14 -15.03 1.37
N PHE A 561 -20.62 -14.04 0.66
CA PHE A 561 -19.35 -14.13 -0.07
C PHE A 561 -18.16 -14.30 0.90
N HIS A 562 -18.08 -13.49 1.95
CA HIS A 562 -17.06 -13.67 3.00
C HIS A 562 -17.23 -14.96 3.80
N ALA A 563 -18.46 -15.47 3.96
CA ALA A 563 -18.69 -16.79 4.54
C ALA A 563 -18.25 -17.92 3.60
N ALA A 564 -18.46 -17.80 2.29
CA ALA A 564 -18.03 -18.77 1.29
C ALA A 564 -16.49 -18.83 1.18
N VAL A 565 -15.81 -17.68 1.13
CA VAL A 565 -14.33 -17.61 1.15
C VAL A 565 -13.76 -18.32 2.39
N LYS A 566 -14.41 -18.18 3.57
CA LYS A 566 -14.03 -18.90 4.80
C LYS A 566 -14.43 -20.39 4.83
N VAL A 567 -15.22 -20.86 3.87
CA VAL A 567 -15.50 -22.30 3.67
C VAL A 567 -14.39 -22.95 2.84
N ASP A 568 -13.75 -22.22 1.91
CA ASP A 568 -12.57 -22.71 1.19
C ASP A 568 -11.35 -22.86 2.12
N ASP A 569 -11.14 -21.93 3.06
CA ASP A 569 -10.17 -22.09 4.16
C ASP A 569 -10.42 -23.38 4.98
N LEU A 570 -11.69 -23.72 5.21
CA LEU A 570 -12.08 -24.97 5.88
C LEU A 570 -11.83 -26.20 4.99
N ALA A 571 -12.01 -26.08 3.67
CA ALA A 571 -11.80 -27.16 2.73
C ALA A 571 -10.32 -27.58 2.67
N ASP A 572 -9.38 -26.63 2.78
CA ASP A 572 -7.96 -26.93 2.88
C ASP A 572 -7.58 -27.58 4.23
N ASP A 573 -8.17 -27.15 5.34
CA ASP A 573 -8.02 -27.87 6.62
C ASP A 573 -8.65 -29.28 6.54
N PHE A 574 -9.74 -29.50 5.79
CA PHE A 574 -10.30 -30.85 5.59
C PHE A 574 -9.43 -31.75 4.71
N ARG A 575 -8.77 -31.22 3.66
CA ARG A 575 -7.77 -31.96 2.86
C ARG A 575 -6.63 -32.47 3.75
N LYS A 576 -6.18 -31.64 4.70
CA LYS A 576 -5.13 -31.96 5.69
C LYS A 576 -5.48 -33.15 6.59
N TYR A 577 -6.77 -33.43 6.81
CA TYR A 577 -7.27 -34.56 7.62
C TYR A 577 -7.87 -35.72 6.79
N LYS A 578 -7.72 -35.72 5.45
CA LYS A 578 -8.19 -36.77 4.53
C LYS A 578 -9.69 -37.12 4.67
N ILE A 579 -10.56 -36.11 4.67
CA ILE A 579 -12.01 -36.31 4.58
C ILE A 579 -12.47 -36.11 3.12
N ASP A 580 -13.20 -37.08 2.57
CA ASP A 580 -13.64 -37.10 1.17
C ASP A 580 -14.85 -36.16 0.93
N PRO A 581 -14.75 -35.16 0.03
CA PRO A 581 -15.84 -34.23 -0.27
C PRO A 581 -17.13 -34.85 -0.84
N GLY A 582 -17.10 -36.09 -1.34
CA GLY A 582 -18.21 -36.71 -2.07
C GLY A 582 -19.50 -37.04 -1.28
N HIS A 583 -19.61 -36.68 0.00
CA HIS A 583 -20.65 -37.17 0.92
C HIS A 583 -21.74 -36.16 1.33
N ILE A 584 -21.84 -35.00 0.66
CA ILE A 584 -22.90 -34.01 0.90
C ILE A 584 -24.02 -34.19 -0.14
N ALA A 585 -25.20 -34.65 0.29
CA ALA A 585 -26.34 -34.88 -0.58
C ALA A 585 -27.28 -33.66 -0.73
N ALA A 586 -27.98 -33.62 -1.87
CA ALA A 586 -28.86 -32.53 -2.32
C ALA A 586 -30.04 -32.19 -1.37
N PRO A 587 -30.59 -30.96 -1.43
CA PRO A 587 -31.59 -30.48 -0.47
C PRO A 587 -32.92 -31.22 -0.54
N THR A 588 -33.46 -31.60 0.62
CA THR A 588 -34.75 -32.30 0.75
C THR A 588 -35.83 -31.43 1.41
N ARG A 589 -36.58 -30.73 0.54
CA ARG A 589 -37.88 -30.06 0.78
C ARG A 589 -37.91 -28.80 1.69
N LYS A 590 -38.40 -27.67 1.15
CA LYS A 590 -38.75 -26.45 1.90
C LYS A 590 -40.06 -26.63 2.66
N LEU A 591 -40.10 -26.19 3.93
CA LEU A 591 -41.32 -25.94 4.72
C LEU A 591 -41.01 -24.86 5.78
N GLY A 592 -41.80 -23.79 5.83
CA GLY A 592 -41.76 -22.81 6.94
C GLY A 592 -40.44 -22.06 7.15
N GLY A 593 -39.75 -21.63 6.08
CA GLY A 593 -38.61 -20.70 6.18
C GLY A 593 -37.30 -21.25 6.76
N THR A 594 -37.24 -22.51 7.21
CA THR A 594 -36.02 -23.12 7.75
C THR A 594 -35.43 -24.16 6.79
N THR A 595 -34.18 -23.99 6.38
CA THR A 595 -33.46 -24.98 5.56
C THR A 595 -32.74 -25.98 6.47
N ARG A 596 -32.90 -27.30 6.22
CA ARG A 596 -32.20 -28.37 6.94
C ARG A 596 -31.13 -29.04 6.08
N TYR A 597 -30.00 -29.36 6.70
CA TYR A 597 -28.95 -30.21 6.16
C TYR A 597 -28.72 -31.41 7.07
N SER A 598 -28.44 -32.58 6.50
CA SER A 598 -28.22 -33.84 7.23
C SER A 598 -26.97 -34.54 6.69
N LEU A 599 -26.08 -35.01 7.57
CA LEU A 599 -24.91 -35.82 7.19
C LEU A 599 -25.26 -37.31 7.18
N HIS A 600 -24.70 -38.07 6.23
CA HIS A 600 -24.97 -39.50 6.09
C HIS A 600 -24.09 -40.33 7.06
N PRO A 601 -24.61 -41.37 7.74
CA PRO A 601 -23.94 -42.01 8.87
C PRO A 601 -22.94 -43.12 8.46
N THR A 602 -21.79 -42.76 7.92
CA THR A 602 -20.64 -43.69 7.73
C THR A 602 -19.29 -43.01 7.93
N ILE A 603 -18.98 -42.63 9.18
CA ILE A 603 -17.60 -42.28 9.60
C ILE A 603 -17.14 -43.33 10.61
N LYS A 604 -16.06 -44.06 10.31
CA LYS A 604 -15.49 -45.06 11.24
C LYS A 604 -14.87 -44.36 12.47
N PRO A 605 -15.01 -44.92 13.68
CA PRO A 605 -14.71 -44.23 14.94
C PRO A 605 -13.20 -44.22 15.30
N SER A 606 -12.33 -43.80 14.39
CA SER A 606 -10.87 -43.83 14.58
C SER A 606 -10.13 -42.60 14.03
N MET A 607 -10.65 -41.39 14.25
CA MET A 607 -9.85 -40.16 14.25
C MET A 607 -10.18 -39.31 15.48
N ARG A 608 -9.13 -38.88 16.21
CA ARG A 608 -9.23 -38.35 17.58
C ARG A 608 -9.96 -37.00 17.61
N HIS A 609 -11.02 -36.91 18.41
CA HIS A 609 -11.93 -35.76 18.53
C HIS A 609 -11.31 -34.41 18.99
N ALA A 610 -10.00 -34.34 19.23
CA ALA A 610 -9.33 -33.13 19.72
C ALA A 610 -9.12 -32.06 18.63
N GLY A 611 -8.82 -32.47 17.38
CA GLY A 611 -8.50 -31.53 16.29
C GLY A 611 -9.69 -30.65 15.90
N LEU A 612 -10.82 -31.28 15.56
CA LEU A 612 -12.04 -30.60 15.13
C LEU A 612 -12.57 -29.62 16.19
N ARG A 613 -12.54 -30.02 17.46
CA ARG A 613 -12.97 -29.20 18.60
C ARG A 613 -12.10 -27.94 18.75
N THR A 614 -10.80 -28.06 18.49
CA THR A 614 -9.84 -26.94 18.57
C THR A 614 -10.03 -25.97 17.41
N ALA A 615 -10.27 -26.47 16.19
CA ALA A 615 -10.56 -25.64 15.02
C ALA A 615 -11.84 -24.81 15.22
N MET A 616 -12.94 -25.43 15.65
CA MET A 616 -14.20 -24.71 15.89
C MET A 616 -14.13 -23.71 17.06
N GLN A 617 -13.37 -24.00 18.12
CA GLN A 617 -13.11 -23.04 19.20
C GLN A 617 -12.26 -21.85 18.75
N LYS A 618 -11.32 -22.05 17.81
CA LYS A 618 -10.54 -20.98 17.20
C LYS A 618 -11.43 -20.08 16.34
N PHE A 619 -12.27 -20.67 15.47
CA PHE A 619 -13.26 -19.95 14.67
C PHE A 619 -14.20 -19.10 15.52
N ALA A 620 -14.82 -19.68 16.57
CA ALA A 620 -15.74 -18.96 17.45
C ALA A 620 -15.06 -17.78 18.19
N ARG A 621 -13.79 -17.93 18.61
CA ARG A 621 -13.02 -16.86 19.27
C ARG A 621 -12.63 -15.72 18.33
N THR A 622 -12.38 -16.00 17.06
CA THR A 622 -12.07 -14.96 16.06
C THR A 622 -13.32 -14.13 15.76
N SER A 623 -14.44 -14.80 15.41
CA SER A 623 -15.71 -14.12 15.08
C SER A 623 -16.29 -13.28 16.23
N LEU A 624 -16.06 -13.67 17.49
CA LEU A 624 -16.48 -12.89 18.68
C LEU A 624 -15.55 -11.73 19.04
N LYS A 625 -14.32 -11.69 18.52
CA LYS A 625 -13.39 -10.56 18.74
C LYS A 625 -13.69 -9.39 17.81
N ASP A 626 -13.90 -9.69 16.53
CA ASP A 626 -14.07 -8.67 15.50
C ASP A 626 -15.42 -7.93 15.62
N SER A 627 -16.45 -8.62 16.11
CA SER A 627 -17.80 -8.07 16.32
C SER A 627 -17.94 -7.11 17.51
N TYR A 628 -16.93 -7.02 18.39
CA TYR A 628 -16.94 -6.08 19.53
C TYR A 628 -16.26 -4.72 19.24
N LEU A 629 -15.59 -4.56 18.09
CA LEU A 629 -14.82 -3.35 17.77
C LEU A 629 -15.57 -2.32 16.91
N THR A 630 -16.80 -2.64 16.45
CA THR A 630 -17.57 -1.79 15.51
C THR A 630 -18.98 -1.42 15.99
N GLN A 631 -19.08 -0.87 17.21
CA GLN A 631 -20.18 -0.02 17.71
C GLN A 631 -21.61 -0.63 17.91
N PRO A 632 -22.49 0.01 18.73
CA PRO A 632 -23.35 -0.75 19.67
C PRO A 632 -24.72 -1.29 19.20
N ALA A 633 -25.04 -1.34 17.91
CA ALA A 633 -26.43 -1.57 17.45
C ALA A 633 -26.58 -2.61 16.32
N ALA A 634 -25.89 -3.75 16.43
CA ALA A 634 -25.96 -4.83 15.43
C ALA A 634 -26.59 -6.12 15.99
N LEU A 635 -27.41 -6.78 15.17
CA LEU A 635 -28.03 -8.08 15.47
C LEU A 635 -26.98 -9.11 15.89
N SER A 636 -27.15 -9.70 17.07
CA SER A 636 -26.24 -10.73 17.58
C SER A 636 -26.70 -12.13 17.16
N VAL A 637 -26.13 -12.66 16.08
CA VAL A 637 -26.36 -14.05 15.65
C VAL A 637 -25.49 -14.99 16.50
N PHE A 638 -26.11 -15.71 17.43
CA PHE A 638 -25.40 -16.68 18.28
C PHE A 638 -25.40 -18.09 17.67
N LEU A 639 -24.24 -18.74 17.70
CA LEU A 639 -24.06 -20.12 17.26
C LEU A 639 -24.02 -21.07 18.47
N TRP A 640 -25.14 -21.71 18.81
CA TRP A 640 -25.17 -22.75 19.85
C TRP A 640 -24.94 -24.14 19.22
N CYS A 641 -23.97 -24.89 19.75
CA CYS A 641 -23.68 -26.26 19.34
C CYS A 641 -23.87 -27.22 20.52
N GLU A 642 -24.99 -27.96 20.54
CA GLU A 642 -25.21 -29.03 21.52
C GLU A 642 -24.64 -30.36 21.01
N VAL A 643 -23.86 -31.03 21.84
CA VAL A 643 -23.36 -32.38 21.56
C VAL A 643 -24.32 -33.40 22.18
N PHE A 644 -25.26 -33.88 21.37
CA PHE A 644 -25.99 -35.11 21.65
C PHE A 644 -25.45 -36.25 20.79
N THR A 645 -25.53 -37.47 21.33
CA THR A 645 -25.04 -38.72 20.75
C THR A 645 -25.30 -38.82 19.24
N ASP A 646 -24.21 -38.92 18.48
CA ASP A 646 -24.13 -39.23 17.05
C ASP A 646 -24.92 -38.36 16.06
N ARG A 647 -25.45 -37.19 16.47
CA ARG A 647 -26.04 -36.20 15.55
C ARG A 647 -25.72 -34.77 15.94
N TRP A 648 -25.08 -34.04 15.03
CA TRP A 648 -24.83 -32.61 15.17
C TRP A 648 -26.09 -31.80 14.84
N LYS A 649 -26.39 -30.79 15.65
CA LYS A 649 -27.51 -29.87 15.44
C LYS A 649 -27.01 -28.43 15.59
N ILE A 650 -26.97 -27.69 14.49
CA ILE A 650 -26.70 -26.25 14.48
C ILE A 650 -28.06 -25.53 14.50
N THR A 651 -28.24 -24.62 15.45
CA THR A 651 -29.46 -23.81 15.56
C THR A 651 -29.07 -22.34 15.61
N PHE A 652 -29.66 -21.54 14.73
CA PHE A 652 -29.52 -20.08 14.74
C PHE A 652 -30.63 -19.49 15.60
N ILE A 653 -30.28 -18.58 16.51
CA ILE A 653 -31.24 -17.90 17.39
C ILE A 653 -31.25 -16.43 16.99
N HIS A 654 -32.44 -15.91 16.68
CA HIS A 654 -32.71 -14.48 16.53
C HIS A 654 -33.10 -13.92 17.90
N LEU A 655 -32.62 -12.73 18.25
CA LEU A 655 -33.05 -11.99 19.42
C LEU A 655 -33.58 -10.64 18.93
N ASP A 656 -34.90 -10.48 19.02
CA ASP A 656 -35.54 -9.21 18.72
C ASP A 656 -35.75 -8.45 20.05
N GLU A 657 -35.29 -7.20 20.03
CA GLU A 657 -35.47 -6.14 21.03
C GLU A 657 -34.70 -6.18 22.38
N TYR A 658 -34.39 -4.95 22.82
CA TYR A 658 -33.61 -4.47 23.97
C TYR A 658 -33.53 -5.34 25.27
N GLU A 659 -32.52 -6.19 25.40
CA GLU A 659 -31.76 -6.34 26.66
C GLU A 659 -30.24 -6.38 26.37
N THR A 660 -29.45 -5.58 27.11
CA THR A 660 -27.98 -5.57 26.98
C THR A 660 -27.34 -6.78 27.65
N PHE A 661 -26.29 -7.34 27.01
CA PHE A 661 -25.58 -8.56 27.43
C PHE A 661 -25.15 -8.61 28.91
N SER A 662 -24.79 -7.46 29.51
CA SER A 662 -24.47 -7.34 30.95
C SER A 662 -25.61 -7.86 31.83
N THR A 663 -26.84 -7.40 31.56
CA THR A 663 -28.04 -7.68 32.37
C THR A 663 -28.40 -9.16 32.37
N LEU A 664 -28.05 -9.89 31.31
CA LEU A 664 -28.25 -11.34 31.20
C LEU A 664 -27.18 -12.11 32.00
N LEU A 665 -25.92 -11.67 31.94
CA LEU A 665 -24.81 -12.25 32.70
C LEU A 665 -24.97 -12.08 34.21
N ASP A 666 -25.42 -10.92 34.66
CA ASP A 666 -25.66 -10.65 36.09
C ASP A 666 -26.79 -11.54 36.65
N LYS A 667 -27.87 -11.75 35.88
CA LYS A 667 -28.95 -12.70 36.24
C LYS A 667 -28.46 -14.16 36.31
N ILE A 668 -27.44 -14.54 35.54
CA ILE A 668 -26.87 -15.90 35.51
C ILE A 668 -25.88 -16.11 36.67
N ASN A 669 -25.09 -15.11 37.01
CA ASN A 669 -24.03 -15.22 38.02
C ASN A 669 -24.53 -15.15 39.48
N ALA A 670 -25.77 -14.68 39.70
CA ALA A 670 -26.29 -14.35 41.03
C ALA A 670 -26.82 -15.52 41.91
N ASN A 671 -26.61 -16.80 41.57
CA ASN A 671 -27.09 -17.91 42.41
C ASN A 671 -26.24 -19.21 42.34
N PRO A 672 -25.56 -19.63 43.44
CA PRO A 672 -24.52 -20.68 43.39
C PRO A 672 -25.03 -22.11 43.64
N GLY A 673 -25.57 -22.76 42.60
CA GLY A 673 -25.83 -24.22 42.56
C GLY A 673 -26.86 -24.76 43.58
N PRO A 674 -26.98 -26.09 43.74
CA PRO A 674 -26.44 -27.20 42.95
C PRO A 674 -27.56 -27.75 42.00
N SER A 675 -27.65 -28.99 41.50
CA SER A 675 -26.70 -30.11 41.34
C SER A 675 -26.94 -30.82 39.99
N SER A 676 -28.14 -31.36 39.76
CA SER A 676 -28.44 -32.32 38.68
C SER A 676 -28.78 -31.66 37.33
N LEU A 677 -28.63 -32.42 36.23
CA LEU A 677 -28.94 -31.96 34.88
C LEU A 677 -30.44 -32.06 34.55
N ASP A 678 -31.19 -32.95 35.21
CA ASP A 678 -32.59 -33.21 34.88
C ASP A 678 -33.56 -32.20 35.51
N ASP A 679 -33.26 -31.67 36.71
CA ASP A 679 -34.00 -30.54 37.28
C ASP A 679 -33.96 -29.29 36.37
N LYS A 680 -32.81 -29.08 35.70
CA LYS A 680 -32.65 -27.99 34.72
C LYS A 680 -33.55 -28.19 33.49
N LYS A 681 -33.74 -29.42 33.01
CA LYS A 681 -34.63 -29.73 31.87
C LYS A 681 -36.10 -29.49 32.21
N GLN A 682 -36.52 -29.83 33.43
CA GLN A 682 -37.93 -29.71 33.83
C GLN A 682 -38.38 -28.25 33.94
N ARG A 683 -37.51 -27.35 34.45
CA ARG A 683 -37.81 -25.91 34.55
C ARG A 683 -37.85 -25.18 33.21
N TRP A 684 -37.03 -25.57 32.23
CA TRP A 684 -37.05 -24.99 30.88
C TRP A 684 -38.32 -25.33 30.08
N ARG A 685 -38.91 -26.51 30.29
CA ARG A 685 -40.19 -26.86 29.64
C ARG A 685 -41.39 -26.08 30.17
N LEU A 686 -41.40 -25.75 31.47
CA LEU A 686 -42.49 -24.96 32.07
C LEU A 686 -42.46 -23.51 31.60
N ARG A 687 -41.28 -22.85 31.64
CA ARG A 687 -41.16 -21.43 31.23
C ARG A 687 -41.38 -21.13 29.75
N TRP A 688 -41.35 -22.15 28.88
CA TRP A 688 -41.63 -21.96 27.45
C TRP A 688 -43.13 -22.07 27.12
N ALA A 689 -43.94 -22.65 28.02
CA ALA A 689 -45.40 -22.67 27.91
C ALA A 689 -46.01 -21.33 28.37
N ASP A 690 -45.57 -20.81 29.52
CA ASP A 690 -46.05 -19.55 30.11
C ASP A 690 -45.80 -18.30 29.22
N ALA A 691 -44.95 -18.40 28.20
CA ALA A 691 -44.53 -17.27 27.35
C ALA A 691 -45.41 -17.07 26.10
N HIS A 692 -46.41 -17.91 25.84
CA HIS A 692 -47.24 -17.89 24.62
C HIS A 692 -48.76 -17.97 24.85
N GLU A 693 -49.24 -17.80 26.09
CA GLU A 693 -50.64 -17.50 26.38
C GLU A 693 -50.78 -16.14 27.08
N GLU A 694 -50.83 -15.07 26.31
CA GLU A 694 -51.82 -13.99 26.50
C GLU A 694 -51.92 -13.13 25.23
N GLU A 695 -53.11 -13.14 24.63
CA GLU A 695 -53.45 -12.39 23.42
C GLU A 695 -54.28 -11.14 23.82
N ARG A 696 -54.06 -9.99 23.12
CA ARG A 696 -54.95 -8.78 23.05
C ARG A 696 -54.80 -7.70 24.15
N PRO A 697 -55.34 -6.47 23.93
CA PRO A 697 -55.20 -5.62 22.73
C PRO A 697 -55.03 -4.10 23.03
N CYS A 698 -54.79 -3.30 21.97
CA CYS A 698 -55.04 -1.84 21.88
C CYS A 698 -54.38 -0.88 22.90
N TYR A 699 -53.50 0.00 22.41
CA TYR A 699 -53.91 1.33 21.91
C TYR A 699 -52.82 1.97 21.02
#